data_AF-A0A2E8RV66-F1
#
_entry.id   AF-A0A2E8RV66-F1
#
_cell.length_a   1.000
_cell.length_b   1.000
_cell.length_c   1.000
_cell.angle_alpha   90.00
_cell.angle_beta   90.00
_cell.angle_gamma   90.00
#
_symmetry.space_group_name_H-M   'P 1'
#
loop_
_entity.id
_entity.type
_entity.pdbx_description
1 polymer ?
#
loop_
_entity_poly.entity_id
_entity_poly.type
_entity_poly.pdbx_seq_one_letter_code
_entity_poly.pdbx_strand_id
1 'polypeptide(L)'
;MRNWSQYRTVRAAILVGFVWLLLFSTKLHASDSLPAYPPALDSSAHRIAVVGVADVYDPFRAFLVFDSQVSAKYTVAVIGKPSSEKPTGLRDYAARLQGHWSQSLDPNYGVLIVFAQTDGTIWMVPGTSWAQLGFEGAEISAVVEKSGFAGRVEKTEYAEALSDLVVAVDARLTRLKQETVSGEQNVGAELERAWSRLQRMKEAVVRYKASSGVHDLVRLAEELLDDTESLRARPVQALRSIRRAQQTMDTAQRYVEDSRPTRSFLDRSLPILVGLLILLCVWLAFWRGRGPAPISDKESKKRVEDWAQRLERLERRILDLQNSYPSVYGTAGLYERLEGLSHEKFSFAGRKSDELFMCCHVLKLRLEDARLQLKLAEDVEESDQHRKVLSLLEDDVLEVGMMSQENLDFRCLVPDEWGDRRPAGEWLEWAEGPLDEWIGTLRLLDEALRDVPMQLVQSKRSLKVAQSALRALDRLGVDTMRYAHLFTAITPRLSRMEKMIWTDPLAAVEAMESFRAETAQLESSASVSIDSVRMARAGLTRLRQEVERVEGLRKENSFIGEPGFEPEGMLADALERYGELVDAVVVINPDRTVELAQEIVDRGEQLHQLVNTALEVPGSVEEELERLTAELEEMESSYPEATARLDELETKNNDAALTVLRGRVQEIEGLLAFARQCAATFASDAKAGLRSREVLQRFGRALGAARTVFDELEDVDDNFAELRNEALQHLQDVERDVAMVKQMLDRDPRFAAPDLGDQVKQQSSELTRLRHELQLDRPDCVGLHRACVRLHEEAHKVLEESVVAQREYQRTGVLQEEVRALADQVSVHVSLEEYEGSPARERYEQGRVLLAQIRADLACQANPDWHQAARVLSRAQRLLRDAEWIAHEKLNEENVARRSIAEIHSLRAELALSRPDLGGFQTPELNALMVEAQGHLEAERYGQAIATARNVEKELDALADQATIDTQAGITALPDEEDVRWEALHLWARTPEGGDAFGTTSGASGFTV
;
A
#
# COMPACT_ATOMS: atom_id res chain seq x y z
N MET A 1 -52.15 -44.95 -31.14
CA MET A 1 -52.74 -44.99 -29.77
C MET A 1 -51.89 -45.86 -28.81
N ARG A 2 -50.68 -45.41 -28.43
CA ARG A 2 -49.85 -46.13 -27.44
C ARG A 2 -49.06 -45.24 -26.46
N ASN A 3 -49.24 -43.90 -26.50
CA ASN A 3 -48.50 -42.96 -25.63
C ASN A 3 -49.37 -42.25 -24.58
N TRP A 4 -50.59 -42.74 -24.31
CA TRP A 4 -51.51 -42.07 -23.37
C TRP A 4 -51.47 -42.65 -21.93
N SER A 5 -50.82 -43.80 -21.70
CA SER A 5 -50.75 -44.39 -20.35
C SER A 5 -49.59 -43.86 -19.50
N GLN A 6 -48.49 -43.41 -20.12
CA GLN A 6 -47.32 -42.89 -19.38
C GLN A 6 -47.56 -41.49 -18.78
N TYR A 7 -48.48 -40.70 -19.35
CA TYR A 7 -48.81 -39.35 -18.84
C TYR A 7 -49.64 -39.35 -17.55
N ARG A 8 -50.37 -40.45 -17.25
CA ARG A 8 -51.19 -40.55 -16.04
C ARG A 8 -50.36 -40.85 -14.79
N THR A 9 -49.29 -41.61 -14.91
CA THR A 9 -48.43 -41.99 -13.78
C THR A 9 -47.61 -40.81 -13.27
N VAL A 10 -47.14 -39.95 -14.18
CA VAL A 10 -46.38 -38.73 -13.82
C VAL A 10 -47.27 -37.69 -13.15
N ARG A 11 -48.50 -37.48 -13.65
CA ARG A 11 -49.46 -36.57 -13.00
C ARG A 11 -49.88 -37.06 -11.62
N ALA A 12 -50.07 -38.36 -11.41
CA ALA A 12 -50.39 -38.91 -10.11
C ALA A 12 -49.25 -38.74 -9.10
N ALA A 13 -47.99 -38.93 -9.52
CA ALA A 13 -46.82 -38.74 -8.67
C ALA A 13 -46.64 -37.27 -8.25
N ILE A 14 -46.86 -36.32 -9.16
CA ILE A 14 -46.79 -34.88 -8.87
C ILE A 14 -47.90 -34.46 -7.91
N LEU A 15 -49.12 -34.97 -8.10
CA LEU A 15 -50.26 -34.61 -7.25
C LEU A 15 -50.15 -35.21 -5.85
N VAL A 16 -49.63 -36.43 -5.72
CA VAL A 16 -49.31 -37.05 -4.42
C VAL A 16 -48.17 -36.31 -3.73
N GLY A 17 -47.13 -35.90 -4.45
CA GLY A 17 -46.06 -35.06 -3.91
C GLY A 17 -46.57 -33.70 -3.41
N PHE A 18 -47.48 -33.06 -4.15
CA PHE A 18 -48.04 -31.76 -3.79
C PHE A 18 -48.98 -31.84 -2.56
N VAL A 19 -49.78 -32.89 -2.46
CA VAL A 19 -50.66 -33.13 -1.30
C VAL A 19 -49.85 -33.52 -0.06
N TRP A 20 -48.75 -34.26 -0.22
CA TRP A 20 -47.85 -34.57 0.89
C TRP A 20 -47.12 -33.32 1.42
N LEU A 21 -46.74 -32.40 0.52
CA LEU A 21 -46.13 -31.11 0.89
C LEU A 21 -47.13 -30.18 1.63
N LEU A 22 -48.40 -30.16 1.20
CA LEU A 22 -49.47 -29.40 1.84
C LEU A 22 -49.89 -29.97 3.21
N LEU A 23 -49.84 -31.29 3.38
CA LEU A 23 -50.14 -31.94 4.66
C LEU A 23 -48.97 -31.84 5.66
N PHE A 24 -47.74 -31.64 5.18
CA PHE A 24 -46.59 -31.38 6.06
C PHE A 24 -46.50 -29.92 6.50
N SER A 25 -46.95 -28.95 5.67
CA SER A 25 -46.95 -27.53 6.06
C SER A 25 -48.04 -27.16 7.07
N THR A 26 -49.08 -27.99 7.22
CA THR A 26 -50.23 -27.70 8.10
C THR A 26 -50.12 -28.25 9.52
N LYS A 27 -48.97 -28.84 9.91
CA LYS A 27 -48.73 -29.37 11.27
C LYS A 27 -47.73 -28.60 12.14
N LEU A 28 -47.30 -27.41 11.71
CA LEU A 28 -46.51 -26.49 12.53
C LEU A 28 -47.20 -25.13 12.54
N HIS A 29 -48.10 -24.92 13.50
CA HIS A 29 -48.43 -23.65 14.17
C HIS A 29 -49.64 -23.88 15.07
N ALA A 30 -49.48 -24.73 16.08
CA ALA A 30 -50.13 -24.44 17.34
C ALA A 30 -49.35 -23.25 17.93
N SER A 31 -49.92 -22.05 17.85
CA SER A 31 -49.40 -20.83 18.44
C SER A 31 -49.49 -20.95 19.96
N ASP A 32 -48.57 -21.72 20.55
CA ASP A 32 -48.19 -21.52 21.95
C ASP A 32 -47.70 -20.08 22.04
N SER A 33 -48.44 -19.24 22.76
CA SER A 33 -48.08 -17.85 23.03
C SER A 33 -46.67 -17.82 23.63
N LEU A 34 -45.69 -17.48 22.79
CA LEU A 34 -44.31 -17.28 23.21
C LEU A 34 -44.30 -16.24 24.33
N PRO A 35 -43.43 -16.39 25.35
CA PRO A 35 -43.24 -15.33 26.34
C PRO A 35 -42.96 -14.03 25.59
N ALA A 36 -43.58 -12.93 26.02
CA ALA A 36 -43.42 -11.63 25.39
C ALA A 36 -41.92 -11.27 25.34
N TYR A 37 -41.33 -11.36 24.15
CA TYR A 37 -39.98 -10.87 23.93
C TYR A 37 -39.98 -9.35 24.17
N PRO A 38 -38.87 -8.77 24.66
CA PRO A 38 -38.72 -7.33 24.60
C PRO A 38 -38.96 -6.84 23.17
N PRO A 39 -39.66 -5.70 22.99
CA PRO A 39 -39.83 -5.12 21.67
C PRO A 39 -38.47 -4.94 21.00
N ALA A 40 -38.44 -5.05 19.67
CA ALA A 40 -37.25 -4.75 18.90
C ALA A 40 -36.79 -3.31 19.20
N LEU A 41 -35.48 -3.09 19.16
CA LEU A 41 -34.90 -1.79 19.47
C LEU A 41 -35.07 -0.89 18.23
N ASP A 42 -36.02 0.04 18.30
CA ASP A 42 -36.44 0.91 17.17
C ASP A 42 -35.44 2.01 16.78
N SER A 43 -34.29 2.13 17.46
CA SER A 43 -33.25 3.10 17.09
C SER A 43 -31.88 2.73 17.65
N SER A 44 -30.82 3.19 16.96
CA SER A 44 -29.42 3.07 17.42
C SER A 44 -29.16 3.69 18.80
N ALA A 45 -30.09 4.52 19.31
CA ALA A 45 -30.01 5.21 20.59
C ALA A 45 -30.40 4.33 21.80
N HIS A 46 -31.13 3.24 21.60
CA HIS A 46 -31.56 2.36 22.70
C HIS A 46 -30.94 0.98 22.54
N ARG A 47 -29.76 0.77 23.14
CA ARG A 47 -29.03 -0.52 23.10
C ARG A 47 -29.36 -1.44 24.27
N ILE A 48 -30.34 -1.08 25.10
CA ILE A 48 -30.80 -1.90 26.23
C ILE A 48 -32.32 -2.06 26.21
N ALA A 49 -32.78 -3.30 26.40
CA ALA A 49 -34.18 -3.60 26.69
C ALA A 49 -34.31 -4.19 28.10
N VAL A 50 -35.25 -3.66 28.89
CA VAL A 50 -35.49 -4.11 30.27
C VAL A 50 -36.92 -4.65 30.36
N VAL A 51 -37.10 -5.90 30.78
CA VAL A 51 -38.41 -6.58 30.81
C VAL A 51 -38.66 -7.27 32.14
N GLY A 52 -39.78 -6.93 32.77
CA GLY A 52 -40.25 -7.62 33.99
C GLY A 52 -39.43 -7.32 35.25
N VAL A 53 -38.67 -6.22 35.27
CA VAL A 53 -37.93 -5.71 36.43
C VAL A 53 -38.01 -4.18 36.52
N ALA A 54 -37.65 -3.64 37.68
CA ALA A 54 -37.50 -2.20 37.85
C ALA A 54 -36.35 -1.69 36.97
N ASP A 55 -36.64 -0.65 36.20
CA ASP A 55 -35.68 -0.05 35.28
C ASP A 55 -34.74 0.91 36.02
N VAL A 56 -33.59 0.38 36.43
CA VAL A 56 -32.53 1.12 37.17
C VAL A 56 -31.28 1.37 36.32
N TYR A 57 -31.39 1.25 35.00
CA TYR A 57 -30.24 1.13 34.09
C TYR A 57 -29.88 2.42 33.33
N ASP A 58 -30.40 3.58 33.72
CA ASP A 58 -30.09 4.86 33.07
C ASP A 58 -28.58 5.19 33.03
N PRO A 59 -27.79 4.99 34.11
CA PRO A 59 -26.34 5.18 34.04
C PRO A 59 -25.68 4.27 33.00
N PHE A 60 -26.17 3.04 32.88
CA PHE A 60 -25.65 2.06 31.93
C PHE A 60 -26.07 2.39 30.48
N ARG A 61 -27.26 2.95 30.26
CA ARG A 61 -27.68 3.48 28.95
C ARG A 61 -26.72 4.56 28.44
N ALA A 62 -26.36 5.51 29.30
CA ALA A 62 -25.39 6.54 28.98
C ALA A 62 -24.00 5.94 28.70
N PHE A 63 -23.63 4.90 29.45
CA PHE A 63 -22.38 4.16 29.23
C PHE A 63 -22.36 3.40 27.89
N LEU A 64 -23.49 2.89 27.38
CA LEU A 64 -23.53 2.12 26.12
C LEU A 64 -23.21 2.94 24.84
N VAL A 65 -23.01 4.25 24.98
CA VAL A 65 -22.35 5.13 23.98
C VAL A 65 -20.83 4.90 23.97
N PHE A 66 -20.32 3.96 24.76
CA PHE A 66 -18.94 3.53 24.82
C PHE A 66 -18.39 3.16 23.44
N ASP A 67 -17.32 3.85 23.05
CA ASP A 67 -16.54 3.57 21.85
C ASP A 67 -15.63 2.35 22.09
N SER A 68 -16.10 1.20 21.63
CA SER A 68 -15.34 -0.06 21.61
C SER A 68 -13.99 0.12 20.91
N GLN A 69 -12.91 -0.38 21.51
CA GLN A 69 -11.57 -0.35 20.88
C GLN A 69 -11.48 -1.23 19.62
N VAL A 70 -12.40 -2.18 19.50
CA VAL A 70 -12.50 -3.14 18.38
C VAL A 70 -13.75 -2.96 17.54
N SER A 71 -14.46 -1.85 17.71
CA SER A 71 -15.71 -1.54 17.01
C SER A 71 -16.85 -2.55 17.26
N ALA A 72 -16.80 -3.29 18.38
CA ALA A 72 -17.89 -4.17 18.80
C ALA A 72 -19.13 -3.36 19.21
N LYS A 73 -20.31 -3.85 18.83
CA LYS A 73 -21.61 -3.23 19.17
C LYS A 73 -22.31 -4.03 20.27
N TYR A 74 -22.33 -3.49 21.48
CA TYR A 74 -22.95 -4.13 22.63
C TYR A 74 -24.46 -3.85 22.69
N THR A 75 -25.27 -4.91 22.74
CA THR A 75 -26.72 -4.81 22.96
C THR A 75 -27.10 -5.66 24.17
N VAL A 76 -27.91 -5.12 25.08
CA VAL A 76 -28.19 -5.75 26.36
C VAL A 76 -29.69 -5.99 26.57
N ALA A 77 -30.07 -7.18 27.00
CA ALA A 77 -31.41 -7.51 27.42
C ALA A 77 -31.40 -7.88 28.90
N VAL A 78 -32.05 -7.07 29.73
CA VAL A 78 -32.26 -7.35 31.15
C VAL A 78 -33.66 -7.92 31.32
N ILE A 79 -33.75 -9.11 31.91
CA ILE A 79 -35.02 -9.80 32.17
C ILE A 79 -35.17 -10.11 33.66
N GLY A 80 -36.41 -10.14 34.15
CA GLY A 80 -36.67 -10.55 35.54
C GLY A 80 -36.35 -12.01 35.77
N LYS A 81 -37.19 -12.90 35.26
CA LYS A 81 -37.00 -14.34 35.33
C LYS A 81 -37.32 -14.94 33.97
N PRO A 82 -36.48 -15.83 33.41
CA PRO A 82 -36.90 -16.58 32.23
C PRO A 82 -38.20 -17.33 32.58
N SER A 83 -39.25 -17.16 31.77
CA SER A 83 -40.59 -17.69 32.07
C SER A 83 -40.54 -19.13 32.56
N SER A 84 -41.09 -19.39 33.75
CA SER A 84 -41.02 -20.68 34.44
C SER A 84 -41.81 -21.80 33.77
N GLU A 85 -42.57 -21.51 32.71
CA GLU A 85 -43.47 -22.49 32.07
C GLU A 85 -42.75 -23.48 31.16
N LYS A 86 -41.51 -23.20 30.73
CA LYS A 86 -40.63 -24.18 30.07
C LYS A 86 -39.20 -23.98 30.58
N PRO A 87 -38.48 -25.02 31.04
CA PRO A 87 -37.08 -24.92 31.50
C PRO A 87 -36.12 -24.77 30.30
N THR A 88 -36.41 -23.86 29.37
CA THR A 88 -35.43 -23.41 28.38
C THR A 88 -34.47 -22.51 29.13
N GLY A 89 -33.24 -22.97 29.34
CA GLY A 89 -32.22 -22.20 30.06
C GLY A 89 -31.96 -20.85 29.40
N LEU A 90 -31.31 -19.93 30.13
CA LEU A 90 -31.00 -18.57 29.65
C LEU A 90 -30.31 -18.56 28.28
N ARG A 91 -29.51 -19.60 27.99
CA ARG A 91 -28.88 -19.86 26.69
C ARG A 91 -29.89 -19.98 25.54
N ASP A 92 -30.92 -20.80 25.70
CA ASP A 92 -31.94 -21.02 24.65
C ASP A 92 -32.77 -19.76 24.43
N TYR A 93 -33.05 -19.03 25.52
CA TYR A 93 -33.71 -17.74 25.46
C TYR A 93 -32.87 -16.72 24.68
N ALA A 94 -31.58 -16.60 24.99
CA ALA A 94 -30.67 -15.70 24.30
C ALA A 94 -30.52 -16.01 22.80
N ALA A 95 -30.45 -17.29 22.43
CA ALA A 95 -30.41 -17.71 21.02
C ALA A 95 -31.68 -17.33 20.25
N ARG A 96 -32.86 -17.50 20.87
CA ARG A 96 -34.14 -17.08 20.26
C ARG A 96 -34.25 -15.57 20.15
N LEU A 97 -33.79 -14.85 21.18
CA LEU A 97 -33.77 -13.39 21.19
C LEU A 97 -32.84 -12.84 20.09
N GLN A 98 -31.67 -13.45 19.88
CA GLN A 98 -30.79 -13.10 18.77
C GLN A 98 -31.50 -13.24 17.42
N GLY A 99 -32.23 -14.35 17.20
CA GLY A 99 -33.02 -14.55 15.98
C GLY A 99 -34.11 -13.49 15.81
N HIS A 100 -34.80 -13.12 16.90
CA HIS A 100 -35.83 -12.09 16.90
C HIS A 100 -35.27 -10.68 16.63
N TRP A 101 -34.10 -10.37 17.17
CA TRP A 101 -33.41 -9.08 17.01
C TRP A 101 -32.41 -9.08 15.84
N SER A 102 -32.46 -10.05 14.94
CA SER A 102 -31.50 -10.20 13.83
C SER A 102 -31.40 -8.98 12.91
N GLN A 103 -32.48 -8.20 12.79
CA GLN A 103 -32.50 -6.94 12.02
C GLN A 103 -31.84 -5.76 12.74
N SER A 104 -31.81 -5.79 14.08
CA SER A 104 -31.27 -4.72 14.93
C SER A 104 -29.85 -5.02 15.43
N LEU A 105 -29.43 -6.28 15.39
CA LEU A 105 -28.10 -6.73 15.79
C LEU A 105 -27.17 -6.78 14.58
N ASP A 106 -25.95 -6.28 14.75
CA ASP A 106 -24.89 -6.47 13.77
C ASP A 106 -24.48 -7.96 13.76
N PRO A 107 -24.70 -8.70 12.66
CA PRO A 107 -24.49 -10.14 12.65
C PRO A 107 -23.01 -10.53 12.80
N ASN A 108 -22.10 -9.63 12.45
CA ASN A 108 -20.66 -9.90 12.44
C ASN A 108 -20.00 -9.38 13.72
N TYR A 109 -20.28 -8.12 14.08
CA TYR A 109 -19.58 -7.41 15.16
C TYR A 109 -20.44 -7.15 16.40
N GLY A 110 -21.70 -7.56 16.40
CA GLY A 110 -22.59 -7.42 17.55
C GLY A 110 -22.22 -8.36 18.71
N VAL A 111 -22.49 -7.93 19.94
CA VAL A 111 -22.45 -8.79 21.13
C VAL A 111 -23.75 -8.60 21.88
N LEU A 112 -24.59 -9.64 21.92
CA LEU A 112 -25.83 -9.65 22.69
C LEU A 112 -25.56 -10.18 24.10
N ILE A 113 -25.82 -9.37 25.11
CA ILE A 113 -25.72 -9.74 26.53
C ILE A 113 -27.14 -9.90 27.07
N VAL A 114 -27.46 -11.07 27.63
CA VAL A 114 -28.74 -11.33 28.28
C VAL A 114 -28.51 -11.56 29.76
N PHE A 115 -29.07 -10.71 30.60
CA PHE A 115 -28.93 -10.74 32.06
C PHE A 115 -30.28 -11.01 32.73
N ALA A 116 -30.37 -12.10 33.49
CA ALA A 116 -31.53 -12.41 34.31
C ALA A 116 -31.30 -11.89 35.74
N GLN A 117 -31.94 -10.77 36.08
CA GLN A 117 -31.68 -10.04 37.32
C GLN A 117 -32.08 -10.84 38.58
N THR A 118 -33.12 -11.69 38.50
CA THR A 118 -33.64 -12.40 39.68
C THR A 118 -32.68 -13.48 40.19
N ASP A 119 -31.99 -14.18 39.29
CA ASP A 119 -31.06 -15.26 39.65
C ASP A 119 -29.58 -14.90 39.43
N GLY A 120 -29.31 -13.68 38.94
CA GLY A 120 -27.97 -13.19 38.68
C GLY A 120 -27.29 -13.88 37.49
N THR A 121 -28.02 -14.69 36.71
CA THR A 121 -27.43 -15.43 35.60
C THR A 121 -27.25 -14.55 34.38
N ILE A 122 -26.19 -14.81 33.63
CA ILE A 122 -25.84 -14.04 32.43
C ILE A 122 -25.46 -14.98 31.29
N TRP A 123 -25.84 -14.61 30.08
CA TRP A 123 -25.45 -15.30 28.86
C TRP A 123 -25.05 -14.28 27.80
N MET A 124 -24.04 -14.60 27.00
CA MET A 124 -23.60 -13.75 25.90
C MET A 124 -23.67 -14.51 24.58
N VAL A 125 -24.12 -13.83 23.53
CA VAL A 125 -24.16 -14.35 22.16
C VAL A 125 -23.31 -13.45 21.28
N PRO A 126 -22.09 -13.88 20.92
CA PRO A 126 -21.20 -13.11 20.06
C PRO A 126 -21.67 -13.15 18.60
N GLY A 127 -21.35 -12.09 17.85
CA GLY A 127 -21.45 -12.06 16.39
C GLY A 127 -20.45 -13.03 15.75
N THR A 128 -20.67 -13.34 14.47
CA THR A 128 -19.94 -14.40 13.76
C THR A 128 -18.42 -14.15 13.73
N SER A 129 -17.97 -12.89 13.64
CA SER A 129 -16.54 -12.57 13.63
C SER A 129 -15.88 -12.83 14.98
N TRP A 130 -16.55 -12.51 16.09
CA TRP A 130 -16.04 -12.76 17.44
C TRP A 130 -16.04 -14.25 17.78
N ALA A 131 -17.09 -14.96 17.36
CA ALA A 131 -17.18 -16.42 17.43
C ALA A 131 -16.02 -17.11 16.70
N GLN A 132 -15.70 -16.66 15.48
CA GLN A 132 -14.57 -17.18 14.70
C GLN A 132 -13.21 -16.93 15.37
N LEU A 133 -13.08 -15.85 16.13
CA LEU A 133 -11.89 -15.55 16.94
C LEU A 133 -11.83 -16.34 18.25
N GLY A 134 -12.77 -17.26 18.49
CA GLY A 134 -12.81 -18.13 19.67
C GLY A 134 -13.45 -17.50 20.90
N PHE A 135 -14.14 -16.37 20.76
CA PHE A 135 -14.85 -15.74 21.88
C PHE A 135 -16.20 -16.43 22.16
N GLU A 136 -16.16 -17.68 22.64
CA GLU A 136 -17.35 -18.48 22.95
C GLU A 136 -17.20 -19.28 24.26
N GLY A 137 -18.31 -19.74 24.84
CA GLY A 137 -18.33 -20.76 25.89
C GLY A 137 -17.43 -20.47 27.10
N ALA A 138 -16.32 -21.20 27.20
CA ALA A 138 -15.38 -21.09 28.31
C ALA A 138 -14.71 -19.70 28.38
N GLU A 139 -14.45 -19.08 27.23
CA GLU A 139 -13.83 -17.75 27.17
C GLU A 139 -14.77 -16.67 27.70
N ILE A 140 -16.04 -16.73 27.28
CA ILE A 140 -17.13 -15.90 27.82
C ILE A 140 -17.20 -16.05 29.35
N SER A 141 -17.16 -17.29 29.84
CA SER A 141 -17.23 -17.59 31.27
C SER A 141 -16.06 -16.99 32.05
N ALA A 142 -14.84 -17.10 31.51
CA ALA A 142 -13.63 -16.54 32.12
C ALA A 142 -13.65 -14.99 32.15
N VAL A 143 -14.22 -14.34 31.14
CA VAL A 143 -14.39 -12.88 31.12
C VAL A 143 -15.41 -12.42 32.15
N VAL A 144 -16.55 -13.12 32.26
CA VAL A 144 -17.57 -12.82 33.29
C VAL A 144 -16.95 -12.92 34.69
N GLU A 145 -16.19 -13.98 34.97
CA GLU A 145 -15.51 -14.15 36.25
C GLU A 145 -14.51 -13.03 36.54
N LYS A 146 -13.63 -12.70 35.58
CA LYS A 146 -12.61 -11.66 35.72
C LYS A 146 -13.17 -10.24 35.85
N SER A 147 -14.34 -9.98 35.29
CA SER A 147 -14.99 -8.66 35.38
C SER A 147 -15.46 -8.31 36.80
N GLY A 148 -15.51 -9.28 37.72
CA GLY A 148 -16.09 -9.08 39.05
C GLY A 148 -17.62 -8.96 39.05
N PHE A 149 -18.27 -9.30 37.94
CA PHE A 149 -19.73 -9.17 37.73
C PHE A 149 -20.55 -9.73 38.90
N ALA A 150 -20.27 -10.97 39.31
CA ALA A 150 -21.01 -11.63 40.39
C ALA A 150 -20.96 -10.86 41.72
N GLY A 151 -19.78 -10.35 42.10
CA GLY A 151 -19.61 -9.62 43.35
C GLY A 151 -20.33 -8.26 43.38
N ARG A 152 -20.56 -7.63 42.22
CA ARG A 152 -21.36 -6.39 42.12
C ARG A 152 -22.86 -6.66 42.06
N VAL A 153 -23.26 -7.74 41.39
CA VAL A 153 -24.66 -8.21 41.37
C VAL A 153 -25.13 -8.53 42.79
N GLU A 154 -24.29 -9.17 43.62
CA GLU A 154 -24.57 -9.43 45.04
C GLU A 154 -24.80 -8.14 45.86
N LYS A 155 -24.13 -7.04 45.50
CA LYS A 155 -24.30 -5.71 46.10
C LYS A 155 -25.46 -4.91 45.50
N THR A 156 -26.23 -5.49 44.58
CA THR A 156 -27.31 -4.83 43.82
C THR A 156 -26.85 -3.66 42.93
N GLU A 157 -25.54 -3.60 42.63
CA GLU A 157 -24.92 -2.59 41.75
C GLU A 157 -25.04 -3.02 40.27
N TYR A 158 -26.25 -3.30 39.78
CA TYR A 158 -26.45 -3.96 38.47
C TYR A 158 -25.93 -3.16 37.26
N ALA A 159 -26.12 -1.83 37.27
CA ALA A 159 -25.66 -0.97 36.19
C ALA A 159 -24.13 -0.96 36.10
N GLU A 160 -23.44 -0.83 37.24
CA GLU A 160 -21.97 -0.87 37.31
C GLU A 160 -21.43 -2.25 36.96
N ALA A 161 -22.10 -3.32 37.39
CA ALA A 161 -21.74 -4.70 37.03
C ALA A 161 -21.73 -4.89 35.51
N LEU A 162 -22.78 -4.40 34.81
CA LEU A 162 -22.86 -4.49 33.35
C LEU A 162 -21.83 -3.60 32.65
N SER A 163 -21.55 -2.39 33.17
CA SER A 163 -20.47 -1.54 32.65
C SER A 163 -19.12 -2.23 32.71
N ASP A 164 -18.74 -2.75 33.88
CA ASP A 164 -17.46 -3.42 34.09
C ASP A 164 -17.34 -4.68 33.22
N LEU A 165 -18.43 -5.41 33.05
CA LEU A 165 -18.49 -6.54 32.15
C LEU A 165 -18.23 -6.14 30.70
N VAL A 166 -18.89 -5.10 30.18
CA VAL A 166 -18.68 -4.62 28.81
C VAL A 166 -17.23 -4.21 28.59
N VAL A 167 -16.60 -3.52 29.55
CA VAL A 167 -15.17 -3.16 29.48
C VAL A 167 -14.29 -4.42 29.45
N ALA A 168 -14.58 -5.41 30.28
CA ALA A 168 -13.82 -6.65 30.32
C ALA A 168 -13.95 -7.46 29.01
N VAL A 169 -15.15 -7.50 28.42
CA VAL A 169 -15.39 -8.11 27.11
C VAL A 169 -14.59 -7.37 26.04
N ASP A 170 -14.66 -6.05 25.99
CA ASP A 170 -13.96 -5.24 24.98
C ASP A 170 -12.43 -5.44 25.03
N ALA A 171 -11.87 -5.45 26.24
CA ALA A 171 -10.46 -5.72 26.46
C ALA A 171 -10.06 -7.12 25.98
N ARG A 172 -10.92 -8.14 26.17
CA ARG A 172 -10.62 -9.50 25.70
C ARG A 172 -10.73 -9.63 24.19
N LEU A 173 -11.77 -9.05 23.57
CA LEU A 173 -11.90 -9.03 22.12
C LEU A 173 -10.71 -8.32 21.45
N THR A 174 -10.21 -7.25 22.08
CA THR A 174 -8.97 -6.56 21.65
C THR A 174 -7.77 -7.50 21.64
N ARG A 175 -7.58 -8.27 22.72
CA ARG A 175 -6.48 -9.26 22.80
C ARG A 175 -6.64 -10.39 21.77
N LEU A 176 -7.83 -10.94 21.61
CA LEU A 176 -8.07 -12.02 20.62
C LEU A 176 -7.79 -11.55 19.18
N LYS A 177 -8.15 -10.30 18.86
CA LYS A 177 -7.83 -9.69 17.56
C LYS A 177 -6.31 -9.53 17.39
N GLN A 178 -5.58 -9.08 18.41
CA GLN A 178 -4.12 -8.98 18.38
C GLN A 178 -3.43 -10.35 18.28
N GLU A 179 -3.89 -11.34 19.05
CA GLU A 179 -3.40 -12.72 19.02
C GLU A 179 -3.59 -13.33 17.62
N THR A 180 -4.72 -13.05 16.96
CA THR A 180 -4.98 -13.55 15.60
C THR A 180 -4.13 -12.85 14.56
N VAL A 181 -4.01 -11.51 14.61
CA VAL A 181 -3.15 -10.77 13.66
C VAL A 181 -1.68 -11.19 13.80
N SER A 182 -1.18 -11.35 15.03
CA SER A 182 0.18 -11.85 15.27
C SER A 182 0.35 -13.31 14.84
N GLY A 183 -0.69 -14.15 15.03
CA GLY A 183 -0.73 -15.52 14.52
C GLY A 183 -0.68 -15.58 13.00
N GLU A 184 -1.46 -14.74 12.31
CA GLU A 184 -1.46 -14.64 10.85
C GLU A 184 -0.12 -14.14 10.30
N GLN A 185 0.53 -13.19 10.98
CA GLN A 185 1.89 -12.75 10.63
C GLN A 185 2.91 -13.88 10.79
N ASN A 186 2.82 -14.66 11.88
CA ASN A 186 3.69 -15.82 12.10
C ASN A 186 3.44 -16.93 11.07
N VAL A 187 2.17 -17.19 10.73
CA VAL A 187 1.76 -18.14 9.69
C VAL A 187 2.20 -17.68 8.31
N GLY A 188 2.12 -16.38 8.01
CA GLY A 188 2.63 -15.77 6.78
C GLY A 188 4.14 -15.93 6.66
N ALA A 189 4.88 -15.66 7.73
CA ALA A 189 6.32 -15.88 7.78
C ALA A 189 6.69 -17.38 7.66
N GLU A 190 5.92 -18.28 8.26
CA GLU A 190 6.10 -19.73 8.06
C GLU A 190 5.77 -20.18 6.63
N LEU A 191 4.72 -19.61 6.02
CA LEU A 191 4.33 -19.87 4.65
C LEU A 191 5.44 -19.44 3.69
N GLU A 192 6.00 -18.25 3.86
CA GLU A 192 7.15 -17.78 3.08
C GLU A 192 8.36 -18.70 3.27
N ARG A 193 8.72 -19.05 4.51
CA ARG A 193 9.83 -19.99 4.76
C ARG A 193 9.58 -21.37 4.13
N ALA A 194 8.34 -21.83 4.09
CA ALA A 194 7.97 -23.10 3.47
C ALA A 194 7.99 -23.00 1.94
N TRP A 195 7.55 -21.86 1.40
CA TRP A 195 7.62 -21.53 -0.02
C TRP A 195 9.06 -21.46 -0.51
N SER A 196 9.93 -20.70 0.17
CA SER A 196 11.37 -20.64 -0.14
C SER A 196 12.06 -22.00 -0.02
N ARG A 197 11.54 -22.92 0.80
CA ARG A 197 12.04 -24.30 0.86
C ARG A 197 11.58 -25.13 -0.35
N LEU A 198 10.31 -25.05 -0.72
CA LEU A 198 9.79 -25.70 -1.93
C LEU A 198 10.46 -25.18 -3.20
N GLN A 199 10.73 -23.88 -3.28
CA GLN A 199 11.39 -23.25 -4.41
C GLN A 199 12.86 -23.68 -4.51
N ARG A 200 13.59 -23.70 -3.39
CA ARG A 200 14.94 -24.29 -3.34
C ARG A 200 14.96 -25.78 -3.69
N MET A 201 13.95 -26.55 -3.28
CA MET A 201 13.80 -27.96 -3.68
C MET A 201 13.49 -28.10 -5.17
N LYS A 202 12.60 -27.27 -5.74
CA LYS A 202 12.34 -27.23 -7.19
C LYS A 202 13.64 -26.96 -7.94
N GLU A 203 14.40 -25.96 -7.51
CA GLU A 203 15.71 -25.64 -8.09
C GLU A 203 16.70 -26.80 -7.96
N ALA A 204 16.76 -27.47 -6.80
CA ALA A 204 17.63 -28.64 -6.60
C ALA A 204 17.23 -29.83 -7.48
N VAL A 205 15.93 -30.06 -7.68
CA VAL A 205 15.39 -31.11 -8.56
C VAL A 205 15.65 -30.78 -10.03
N VAL A 206 15.56 -29.51 -10.43
CA VAL A 206 15.92 -29.03 -11.78
C VAL A 206 17.43 -29.15 -12.03
N ARG A 207 18.28 -29.01 -11.00
CA ARG A 207 19.73 -29.25 -11.08
C ARG A 207 20.08 -30.73 -11.31
N TYR A 208 19.22 -31.68 -10.92
CA TYR A 208 19.42 -33.10 -11.21
C TYR A 208 19.02 -33.42 -12.66
N LYS A 209 20.01 -33.76 -13.49
CA LYS A 209 19.93 -33.94 -14.96
C LYS A 209 18.64 -34.61 -15.47
N ALA A 210 18.14 -34.09 -16.59
CA ALA A 210 16.95 -34.48 -17.37
C ALA A 210 16.88 -35.93 -17.92
N SER A 211 17.66 -36.88 -17.37
CA SER A 211 17.70 -38.27 -17.84
C SER A 211 17.35 -39.25 -16.72
N SER A 212 16.11 -39.24 -16.23
CA SER A 212 15.37 -40.37 -15.64
C SER A 212 14.23 -39.83 -14.78
N GLY A 213 12.96 -40.22 -15.04
CA GLY A 213 11.80 -40.18 -14.11
C GLY A 213 11.40 -38.89 -13.37
N VAL A 214 12.23 -37.86 -13.32
CA VAL A 214 12.11 -36.67 -12.47
C VAL A 214 11.16 -35.64 -13.08
N HIS A 215 10.84 -35.75 -14.38
CA HIS A 215 9.96 -34.81 -15.04
C HIS A 215 8.53 -34.83 -14.45
N ASP A 216 8.05 -35.99 -14.01
CA ASP A 216 6.75 -36.12 -13.35
C ASP A 216 6.75 -35.51 -11.94
N LEU A 217 7.90 -35.49 -11.25
CA LEU A 217 8.06 -34.83 -9.95
C LEU A 217 8.19 -33.31 -10.08
N VAL A 218 8.87 -32.83 -11.13
CA VAL A 218 8.90 -31.40 -11.48
C VAL A 218 7.50 -30.93 -11.85
N ARG A 219 6.77 -31.71 -12.65
CA ARG A 219 5.39 -31.39 -13.02
C ARG A 219 4.42 -31.41 -11.83
N LEU A 220 4.57 -32.39 -10.93
CA LEU A 220 3.80 -32.45 -9.68
C LEU A 220 4.14 -31.27 -8.76
N ALA A 221 5.42 -30.90 -8.66
CA ALA A 221 5.85 -29.73 -7.89
C ALA A 221 5.31 -28.42 -8.50
N GLU A 222 5.22 -28.32 -9.83
CA GLU A 222 4.62 -27.19 -10.54
C GLU A 222 3.10 -27.13 -10.36
N GLU A 223 2.38 -28.24 -10.53
CA GLU A 223 0.94 -28.32 -10.26
C GLU A 223 0.62 -27.96 -8.80
N LEU A 224 1.47 -28.39 -7.84
CA LEU A 224 1.30 -28.05 -6.42
C LEU A 224 1.66 -26.59 -6.11
N LEU A 225 2.59 -25.98 -6.85
CA LEU A 225 2.93 -24.56 -6.73
C LEU A 225 1.82 -23.67 -7.30
N ASP A 226 1.25 -24.01 -8.45
CA ASP A 226 0.11 -23.31 -9.05
C ASP A 226 -1.14 -23.41 -8.16
N ASP A 227 -1.44 -24.61 -7.63
CA ASP A 227 -2.54 -24.81 -6.69
C ASP A 227 -2.34 -24.01 -5.39
N THR A 228 -1.10 -23.87 -4.91
CA THR A 228 -0.81 -23.11 -3.68
C THR A 228 -0.79 -21.60 -3.88
N GLU A 229 -0.47 -21.12 -5.08
CA GLU A 229 -0.59 -19.71 -5.44
C GLU A 229 -2.06 -19.25 -5.45
N SER A 230 -2.97 -20.10 -5.92
CA SER A 230 -4.42 -19.88 -5.80
C SER A 230 -4.94 -19.89 -4.34
N LEU A 231 -4.20 -20.54 -3.43
CA LEU A 231 -4.53 -20.68 -2.01
C LEU A 231 -3.89 -19.61 -1.11
N ARG A 232 -3.16 -18.61 -1.66
CA ARG A 232 -2.62 -17.47 -0.89
C ARG A 232 -3.68 -16.70 -0.10
N ALA A 233 -4.95 -16.76 -0.52
CA ALA A 233 -6.08 -16.19 0.20
C ALA A 233 -6.51 -17.00 1.45
N ARG A 234 -5.93 -18.18 1.71
CA ARG A 234 -6.29 -19.10 2.82
C ARG A 234 -5.04 -19.75 3.43
N PRO A 235 -4.27 -19.02 4.25
CA PRO A 235 -2.90 -19.38 4.65
C PRO A 235 -2.78 -20.72 5.40
N VAL A 236 -3.79 -21.09 6.20
CA VAL A 236 -3.82 -22.38 6.93
C VAL A 236 -4.03 -23.57 6.00
N GLN A 237 -4.81 -23.41 4.92
CA GLN A 237 -4.98 -24.47 3.91
C GLN A 237 -3.72 -24.61 3.05
N ALA A 238 -3.09 -23.49 2.68
CA ALA A 238 -1.84 -23.46 1.93
C ALA A 238 -0.69 -24.17 2.69
N LEU A 239 -0.55 -23.96 4.00
CA LEU A 239 0.45 -24.67 4.81
C LEU A 239 0.24 -26.18 4.87
N ARG A 240 -1.02 -26.65 4.86
CA ARG A 240 -1.34 -28.09 4.85
C ARG A 240 -1.06 -28.73 3.48
N SER A 241 -1.34 -28.04 2.38
CA SER A 241 -0.99 -28.52 1.04
C SER A 241 0.53 -28.52 0.84
N ILE A 242 1.25 -27.50 1.31
CA ILE A 242 2.72 -27.45 1.27
C ILE A 242 3.36 -28.60 2.07
N ARG A 243 2.86 -28.91 3.28
CA ARG A 243 3.37 -30.07 4.06
C ARG A 243 3.10 -31.41 3.38
N ARG A 244 1.95 -31.57 2.73
CA ARG A 244 1.65 -32.78 1.94
C ARG A 244 2.55 -32.90 0.71
N ALA A 245 2.80 -31.79 0.02
CA ALA A 245 3.73 -31.70 -1.10
C ALA A 245 5.15 -32.14 -0.68
N GLN A 246 5.64 -31.61 0.45
CA GLN A 246 6.93 -31.99 1.03
C GLN A 246 7.00 -33.47 1.39
N GLN A 247 5.98 -34.03 2.07
CA GLN A 247 5.96 -35.47 2.37
C GLN A 247 5.94 -36.34 1.11
N THR A 248 5.25 -35.91 0.06
CA THR A 248 5.17 -36.65 -1.21
C THR A 248 6.52 -36.61 -1.94
N MET A 249 7.18 -35.45 -1.94
CA MET A 249 8.51 -35.28 -2.55
C MET A 249 9.62 -36.02 -1.78
N ASP A 250 9.60 -36.00 -0.44
CA ASP A 250 10.53 -36.78 0.38
C ASP A 250 10.39 -38.29 0.14
N THR A 251 9.17 -38.75 -0.10
CA THR A 251 8.88 -40.16 -0.43
C THR A 251 9.36 -40.51 -1.84
N ALA A 252 9.25 -39.57 -2.78
CA ALA A 252 9.71 -39.74 -4.15
C ALA A 252 11.24 -39.69 -4.27
N GLN A 253 11.91 -38.84 -3.48
CA GLN A 253 13.37 -38.75 -3.43
C GLN A 253 13.99 -40.07 -2.94
N ARG A 254 13.37 -40.73 -1.95
CA ARG A 254 13.76 -42.09 -1.52
C ARG A 254 13.56 -43.16 -2.60
N TYR A 255 12.60 -42.97 -3.50
CA TYR A 255 12.33 -43.89 -4.61
C TYR A 255 13.34 -43.74 -5.77
N VAL A 256 13.86 -42.52 -5.95
CA VAL A 256 14.87 -42.18 -6.97
C VAL A 256 16.26 -42.72 -6.58
N GLU A 257 16.57 -42.82 -5.29
CA GLU A 257 17.84 -43.37 -4.80
C GLU A 257 17.99 -44.90 -5.01
N ASP A 258 16.89 -45.64 -5.21
CA ASP A 258 16.89 -47.11 -5.29
C ASP A 258 16.78 -47.71 -6.72
N SER A 259 16.70 -46.89 -7.78
CA SER A 259 16.30 -47.38 -9.12
C SER A 259 17.39 -47.24 -10.20
N ARG A 260 17.92 -48.37 -10.73
CA ARG A 260 18.73 -48.41 -11.98
C ARG A 260 17.83 -48.50 -13.23
N PRO A 261 18.16 -47.85 -14.37
CA PRO A 261 17.22 -47.75 -15.49
C PRO A 261 17.36 -48.85 -16.55
N THR A 262 16.23 -49.35 -17.05
CA THR A 262 16.09 -50.04 -18.34
C THR A 262 15.19 -49.24 -19.28
N ARG A 263 15.52 -49.30 -20.58
CA ARG A 263 14.96 -48.49 -21.68
C ARG A 263 13.59 -48.96 -22.17
N SER A 264 12.96 -48.01 -22.87
CA SER A 264 11.96 -48.10 -23.95
C SER A 264 10.50 -47.92 -23.53
N PHE A 265 9.92 -46.78 -23.94
CA PHE A 265 8.60 -46.74 -24.57
C PHE A 265 8.34 -45.34 -25.15
N LEU A 266 8.53 -45.17 -26.46
CA LEU A 266 8.11 -43.98 -27.20
C LEU A 266 7.78 -44.45 -28.62
N ASP A 267 6.53 -44.84 -28.88
CA ASP A 267 6.11 -45.16 -30.25
C ASP A 267 4.59 -45.17 -30.56
N ARG A 268 3.71 -44.42 -29.88
CA ARG A 268 2.26 -44.55 -30.17
C ARG A 268 1.34 -43.32 -30.24
N SER A 269 1.82 -42.08 -30.21
CA SER A 269 0.90 -40.91 -30.17
C SER A 269 1.03 -39.89 -31.32
N LEU A 270 1.79 -40.17 -32.37
CA LEU A 270 1.92 -39.26 -33.53
C LEU A 270 0.77 -39.28 -34.58
N PRO A 271 -0.07 -40.32 -34.75
CA PRO A 271 -1.09 -40.32 -35.81
C PRO A 271 -2.39 -39.57 -35.47
N ILE A 272 -2.67 -39.30 -34.18
CA ILE A 272 -3.96 -38.74 -33.72
C ILE A 272 -3.97 -37.20 -33.88
N LEU A 273 -2.81 -36.55 -33.75
CA LEU A 273 -2.67 -35.11 -33.84
C LEU A 273 -2.71 -34.57 -35.29
N VAL A 274 -2.28 -35.38 -36.26
CA VAL A 274 -2.30 -35.00 -37.68
C VAL A 274 -3.71 -35.14 -38.29
N GLY A 275 -4.55 -36.05 -37.77
CA GLY A 275 -5.93 -36.23 -38.23
C GLY A 275 -6.89 -35.11 -37.80
N LEU A 276 -6.67 -34.51 -36.62
CA LEU A 276 -7.49 -33.41 -36.10
C LEU A 276 -7.20 -32.08 -36.81
N LEU A 277 -5.97 -31.85 -37.26
CA LEU A 277 -5.57 -30.61 -37.94
C LEU A 277 -6.16 -30.51 -39.36
N ILE A 278 -6.32 -31.65 -40.05
CA ILE A 278 -6.85 -31.69 -41.43
C ILE A 278 -8.37 -31.46 -41.43
N LEU A 279 -9.09 -31.91 -40.40
CA LEU A 279 -10.55 -31.72 -40.29
C LEU A 279 -10.93 -30.26 -39.99
N LEU A 280 -10.09 -29.55 -39.24
CA LEU A 280 -10.26 -28.13 -38.90
C LEU A 280 -10.06 -27.22 -40.14
N CYS A 281 -9.09 -27.56 -41.00
CA CYS A 281 -8.79 -26.81 -42.23
C CYS A 281 -9.87 -26.96 -43.32
N VAL A 282 -10.57 -28.11 -43.38
CA VAL A 282 -11.67 -28.34 -44.33
C VAL A 282 -12.95 -27.59 -43.90
N TRP A 283 -13.14 -27.39 -42.60
CA TRP A 283 -14.31 -26.67 -42.07
C TRP A 283 -14.21 -25.15 -42.29
N LEU A 284 -13.00 -24.58 -42.22
CA LEU A 284 -12.76 -23.14 -42.42
C LEU A 284 -12.80 -22.70 -43.89
N ALA A 285 -12.56 -23.62 -44.84
CA ALA A 285 -12.63 -23.33 -46.27
C ALA A 285 -14.07 -23.25 -46.81
N PHE A 286 -15.07 -23.78 -46.09
CA PHE A 286 -16.47 -23.84 -46.56
C PHE A 286 -17.28 -22.56 -46.28
N TRP A 287 -16.77 -21.62 -45.48
CA TRP A 287 -17.53 -20.44 -45.02
C TRP A 287 -17.21 -19.11 -45.71
N ARG A 288 -16.24 -19.06 -46.63
CA ARG A 288 -15.72 -17.77 -47.16
C ARG A 288 -16.42 -17.24 -48.43
N GLY A 289 -17.68 -17.61 -48.69
CA GLY A 289 -18.36 -17.25 -49.92
C GLY A 289 -19.88 -17.10 -49.82
N ARG A 290 -20.39 -16.16 -49.00
CA ARG A 290 -21.75 -15.60 -49.16
C ARG A 290 -21.74 -14.13 -48.75
N GLY A 291 -22.26 -13.27 -49.63
CA GLY A 291 -22.55 -11.86 -49.32
C GLY A 291 -23.67 -11.72 -48.27
N PRO A 292 -23.93 -10.51 -47.76
CA PRO A 292 -24.84 -10.29 -46.64
C PRO A 292 -26.24 -10.78 -46.99
N ALA A 293 -26.68 -11.82 -46.29
CA ALA A 293 -28.05 -12.30 -46.32
C ALA A 293 -28.96 -11.32 -45.54
N PRO A 294 -30.25 -11.21 -45.88
CA PRO A 294 -31.20 -10.45 -45.08
C PRO A 294 -31.16 -10.92 -43.63
N ILE A 295 -31.12 -9.97 -42.69
CA ILE A 295 -31.11 -10.20 -41.24
C ILE A 295 -32.24 -11.18 -40.91
N SER A 296 -31.88 -12.38 -40.44
CA SER A 296 -32.88 -13.40 -40.13
C SER A 296 -33.67 -13.01 -38.87
N ASP A 297 -34.93 -13.43 -38.75
CA ASP A 297 -35.77 -13.24 -37.54
C ASP A 297 -35.00 -13.59 -36.24
N LYS A 298 -34.18 -14.65 -36.29
CA LYS A 298 -33.31 -15.07 -35.19
C LYS A 298 -32.27 -14.04 -34.76
N GLU A 299 -31.75 -13.26 -35.71
CA GLU A 299 -30.70 -12.26 -35.45
C GLU A 299 -31.27 -10.99 -34.84
N SER A 300 -32.45 -10.55 -35.31
CA SER A 300 -33.19 -9.43 -34.70
C SER A 300 -33.61 -9.75 -33.27
N LYS A 301 -34.20 -10.93 -33.04
CA LYS A 301 -34.55 -11.41 -31.68
C LYS A 301 -33.33 -11.50 -30.76
N LYS A 302 -32.21 -12.00 -31.27
CA LYS A 302 -30.96 -12.08 -30.51
C LYS A 302 -30.46 -10.69 -30.12
N ARG A 303 -30.45 -9.71 -31.04
CA ARG A 303 -30.02 -8.35 -30.75
C ARG A 303 -30.88 -7.65 -29.70
N VAL A 304 -32.21 -7.80 -29.77
CA VAL A 304 -33.12 -7.25 -28.75
C VAL A 304 -32.88 -7.89 -27.38
N GLU A 305 -32.59 -9.19 -27.34
CA GLU A 305 -32.27 -9.88 -26.09
C GLU A 305 -30.88 -9.50 -25.54
N ASP A 306 -29.88 -9.33 -26.41
CA ASP A 306 -28.55 -8.84 -26.03
C ASP A 306 -28.64 -7.42 -25.41
N TRP A 307 -29.46 -6.55 -25.99
CA TRP A 307 -29.78 -5.23 -25.44
C TRP A 307 -30.49 -5.30 -24.08
N ALA A 308 -31.48 -6.18 -23.94
CA ALA A 308 -32.15 -6.41 -22.68
C ALA A 308 -31.17 -6.85 -21.58
N GLN A 309 -30.24 -7.75 -21.91
CA GLN A 309 -29.21 -8.21 -20.98
C GLN A 309 -28.18 -7.13 -20.63
N ARG A 310 -27.84 -6.22 -21.57
CA ARG A 310 -26.98 -5.06 -21.27
C ARG A 310 -27.69 -4.09 -20.33
N LEU A 311 -28.95 -3.75 -20.62
CA LEU A 311 -29.74 -2.84 -19.78
C LEU A 311 -29.96 -3.42 -18.38
N GLU A 312 -30.25 -4.72 -18.25
CA GLU A 312 -30.40 -5.38 -16.96
C GLU A 312 -29.08 -5.43 -16.17
N ARG A 313 -27.94 -5.60 -16.84
CA ARG A 313 -26.61 -5.48 -16.21
C ARG A 313 -26.35 -4.07 -15.71
N LEU A 314 -26.69 -3.05 -16.50
CA LEU A 314 -26.53 -1.65 -16.11
C LEU A 314 -27.43 -1.30 -14.91
N GLU A 315 -28.70 -1.69 -14.93
CA GLU A 315 -29.66 -1.51 -13.82
C GLU A 315 -29.16 -2.20 -12.54
N ARG A 316 -28.66 -3.44 -12.64
CA ARG A 316 -28.03 -4.13 -11.51
C ARG A 316 -26.79 -3.41 -11.00
N ARG A 317 -25.90 -2.93 -11.87
CA ARG A 317 -24.70 -2.18 -11.45
C ARG A 317 -25.05 -0.87 -10.74
N ILE A 318 -26.08 -0.15 -11.19
CA ILE A 318 -26.57 1.08 -10.54
C ILE A 318 -27.16 0.77 -9.16
N LEU A 319 -27.96 -0.29 -9.04
CA LEU A 319 -28.50 -0.73 -7.75
C LEU A 319 -27.39 -1.23 -6.81
N ASP A 320 -26.44 -2.00 -7.32
CA ASP A 320 -25.28 -2.46 -6.56
C ASP A 320 -24.43 -1.28 -6.08
N LEU A 321 -24.30 -0.22 -6.87
CA LEU A 321 -23.65 1.04 -6.47
C LEU A 321 -24.37 1.71 -5.30
N GLN A 322 -25.69 1.90 -5.39
CA GLN A 322 -26.47 2.48 -4.29
C GLN A 322 -26.40 1.63 -3.01
N ASN A 323 -26.39 0.31 -3.16
CA ASN A 323 -26.28 -0.63 -2.05
C ASN A 323 -24.86 -0.71 -1.45
N SER A 324 -23.82 -0.51 -2.27
CA SER A 324 -22.42 -0.58 -1.86
C SER A 324 -21.95 0.68 -1.13
N TYR A 325 -22.61 1.82 -1.39
CA TYR A 325 -22.26 3.11 -0.78
C TYR A 325 -23.46 3.73 -0.01
N PRO A 326 -24.00 3.02 1.00
CA PRO A 326 -25.17 3.50 1.75
C PRO A 326 -24.85 4.75 2.60
N SER A 327 -23.58 4.98 2.91
CA SER A 327 -23.05 6.21 3.52
C SER A 327 -23.36 7.43 2.64
N VAL A 328 -23.23 7.29 1.32
CA VAL A 328 -23.44 8.35 0.33
C VAL A 328 -24.93 8.50 -0.02
N TYR A 329 -25.63 7.41 -0.32
CA TYR A 329 -27.02 7.44 -0.81
C TYR A 329 -28.10 7.34 0.29
N GLY A 330 -27.76 6.83 1.48
CA GLY A 330 -28.73 6.50 2.54
C GLY A 330 -28.97 7.59 3.57
N THR A 331 -28.30 8.74 3.48
CA THR A 331 -28.43 9.81 4.48
C THR A 331 -28.75 11.16 3.84
N ALA A 332 -30.04 11.49 3.75
CA ALA A 332 -30.52 12.80 3.30
C ALA A 332 -29.85 13.98 4.03
N GLY A 333 -29.42 13.77 5.28
CA GLY A 333 -28.70 14.78 6.05
C GLY A 333 -27.18 14.84 5.83
N LEU A 334 -26.56 13.99 5.02
CA LEU A 334 -25.12 14.10 4.71
C LEU A 334 -24.89 15.24 3.70
N TYR A 335 -25.72 15.31 2.66
CA TYR A 335 -25.64 16.33 1.62
C TYR A 335 -25.67 17.75 2.19
N GLU A 336 -26.60 18.03 3.12
CA GLU A 336 -26.77 19.33 3.76
C GLU A 336 -25.57 19.74 4.65
N ARG A 337 -24.71 18.79 5.02
CA ARG A 337 -23.54 19.01 5.87
C ARG A 337 -22.25 19.14 5.08
N LEU A 338 -22.21 18.64 3.84
CA LEU A 338 -21.02 18.70 3.01
C LEU A 338 -20.81 20.11 2.45
N GLU A 339 -19.56 20.56 2.48
CA GLU A 339 -19.05 21.82 1.93
C GLU A 339 -17.86 21.53 0.98
N GLY A 340 -17.45 22.54 0.21
CA GLY A 340 -16.19 22.51 -0.57
C GLY A 340 -16.10 21.37 -1.60
N LEU A 341 -14.94 20.70 -1.62
CA LEU A 341 -14.61 19.65 -2.59
C LEU A 341 -15.53 18.43 -2.44
N SER A 342 -15.84 18.05 -1.21
CA SER A 342 -16.73 16.92 -0.94
C SER A 342 -18.17 17.21 -1.39
N HIS A 343 -18.66 18.44 -1.20
CA HIS A 343 -19.97 18.84 -1.72
C HIS A 343 -20.00 18.84 -3.25
N GLU A 344 -18.97 19.35 -3.90
CA GLU A 344 -18.86 19.39 -5.36
C GLU A 344 -18.88 17.97 -5.95
N LYS A 345 -18.04 17.07 -5.42
CA LYS A 345 -17.96 15.67 -5.87
C LYS A 345 -19.22 14.88 -5.56
N PHE A 346 -19.84 15.10 -4.41
CA PHE A 346 -21.12 14.47 -4.07
C PHE A 346 -22.25 14.99 -4.96
N SER A 347 -22.35 16.30 -5.19
CA SER A 347 -23.36 16.90 -6.08
C SER A 347 -23.20 16.43 -7.53
N PHE A 348 -21.96 16.28 -7.98
CA PHE A 348 -21.66 15.69 -9.29
C PHE A 348 -22.13 14.23 -9.35
N ALA A 349 -21.81 13.42 -8.34
CA ALA A 349 -22.22 12.03 -8.23
C ALA A 349 -23.75 11.87 -8.17
N GLY A 350 -24.45 12.71 -7.39
CA GLY A 350 -25.90 12.71 -7.28
C GLY A 350 -26.58 13.04 -8.61
N ARG A 351 -26.15 14.13 -9.28
CA ARG A 351 -26.66 14.49 -10.60
C ARG A 351 -26.47 13.36 -11.62
N LYS A 352 -25.26 12.79 -11.69
CA LYS A 352 -24.97 11.68 -12.62
C LYS A 352 -25.78 10.41 -12.30
N SER A 353 -26.09 10.16 -11.03
CA SER A 353 -27.01 9.09 -10.62
C SER A 353 -28.40 9.26 -11.20
N ASP A 354 -28.97 10.46 -11.03
CA ASP A 354 -30.32 10.78 -11.47
C ASP A 354 -30.41 10.73 -12.99
N GLU A 355 -29.38 11.27 -13.67
CA GLU A 355 -29.22 11.18 -15.13
C GLU A 355 -29.25 9.73 -15.62
N LEU A 356 -28.43 8.85 -15.03
CA LEU A 356 -28.37 7.43 -15.42
C LEU A 356 -29.66 6.67 -15.11
N PHE A 357 -30.32 6.97 -14.00
CA PHE A 357 -31.59 6.36 -13.65
C PHE A 357 -32.69 6.71 -14.68
N MET A 358 -32.75 7.99 -15.07
CA MET A 358 -33.67 8.46 -16.10
C MET A 358 -33.37 7.83 -17.48
N CYS A 359 -32.09 7.76 -17.88
CA CYS A 359 -31.68 7.10 -19.12
C CYS A 359 -32.08 5.62 -19.13
N CYS A 360 -31.81 4.88 -18.04
CA CYS A 360 -32.20 3.48 -17.90
C CYS A 360 -33.72 3.28 -18.01
N HIS A 361 -34.51 4.17 -17.41
CA HIS A 361 -35.97 4.10 -17.49
C HIS A 361 -36.47 4.29 -18.93
N VAL A 362 -35.95 5.29 -19.64
CA VAL A 362 -36.30 5.57 -21.04
C VAL A 362 -35.93 4.41 -21.96
N LEU A 363 -34.72 3.86 -21.80
CA LEU A 363 -34.25 2.70 -22.58
C LEU A 363 -35.11 1.46 -22.33
N LYS A 364 -35.64 1.28 -21.10
CA LYS A 364 -36.52 0.16 -20.74
C LYS A 364 -37.87 0.26 -21.45
N LEU A 365 -38.48 1.45 -21.47
CA LEU A 365 -39.73 1.69 -22.21
C LEU A 365 -39.57 1.41 -23.70
N ARG A 366 -38.45 1.82 -24.31
CA ARG A 366 -38.17 1.54 -25.72
C ARG A 366 -37.92 0.07 -26.02
N LEU A 367 -37.23 -0.62 -25.13
CA LEU A 367 -37.04 -2.05 -25.23
C LEU A 367 -38.38 -2.80 -25.14
N GLU A 368 -39.31 -2.35 -24.29
CA GLU A 368 -40.67 -2.88 -24.21
C GLU A 368 -41.47 -2.63 -25.49
N ASP A 369 -41.40 -1.42 -26.06
CA ASP A 369 -41.99 -1.09 -27.36
C ASP A 369 -41.44 -1.98 -28.49
N ALA A 370 -40.11 -2.15 -28.56
CA ALA A 370 -39.46 -3.01 -29.54
C ALA A 370 -39.87 -4.48 -29.38
N ARG A 371 -39.97 -4.98 -28.14
CA ARG A 371 -40.49 -6.33 -27.84
C ARG A 371 -41.95 -6.50 -28.25
N LEU A 372 -42.77 -5.47 -28.05
CA LEU A 372 -44.19 -5.49 -28.42
C LEU A 372 -44.34 -5.47 -29.94
N GLN A 373 -43.56 -4.66 -30.66
CA GLN A 373 -43.56 -4.65 -32.12
C GLN A 373 -43.02 -5.94 -32.73
N LEU A 374 -42.01 -6.59 -32.13
CA LEU A 374 -41.57 -7.93 -32.55
C LEU A 374 -42.68 -8.97 -32.39
N LYS A 375 -43.40 -8.95 -31.27
CA LYS A 375 -44.55 -9.85 -31.05
C LYS A 375 -45.67 -9.64 -32.07
N LEU A 376 -45.90 -8.39 -32.48
CA LEU A 376 -46.89 -8.08 -33.53
C LEU A 376 -46.39 -8.48 -34.93
N ALA A 377 -45.08 -8.47 -35.16
CA ALA A 377 -44.46 -8.86 -36.43
C ALA A 377 -44.29 -10.38 -36.59
N GLU A 378 -44.38 -11.18 -35.51
CA GLU A 378 -44.35 -12.65 -35.59
C GLU A 378 -45.47 -13.24 -36.47
N ASP A 379 -46.55 -12.49 -36.69
CA ASP A 379 -47.70 -12.89 -37.53
C ASP A 379 -47.61 -12.41 -39.00
N VAL A 380 -46.54 -11.69 -39.41
CA VAL A 380 -46.40 -11.09 -40.75
C VAL A 380 -45.08 -11.52 -41.40
N GLU A 381 -45.14 -12.13 -42.60
CA GLU A 381 -43.98 -12.73 -43.32
C GLU A 381 -42.96 -11.72 -43.91
N GLU A 382 -42.96 -10.43 -43.51
CA GLU A 382 -42.12 -9.39 -44.16
C GLU A 382 -40.90 -8.96 -43.33
N SER A 383 -39.72 -8.96 -43.98
CA SER A 383 -38.43 -8.55 -43.40
C SER A 383 -38.37 -7.06 -43.01
N ASP A 384 -39.29 -6.24 -43.53
CA ASP A 384 -39.26 -4.79 -43.34
C ASP A 384 -39.75 -4.36 -41.95
N GLN A 385 -40.63 -5.14 -41.31
CA GLN A 385 -41.05 -4.86 -39.92
C GLN A 385 -39.93 -5.15 -38.92
N HIS A 386 -39.13 -6.20 -39.13
CA HIS A 386 -37.96 -6.50 -38.31
C HIS A 386 -36.87 -5.42 -38.45
N ARG A 387 -36.67 -4.91 -39.66
CA ARG A 387 -35.77 -3.76 -39.89
C ARG A 387 -36.27 -2.51 -39.19
N LYS A 388 -37.59 -2.30 -39.15
CA LYS A 388 -38.22 -1.18 -38.43
C LYS A 388 -38.09 -1.27 -36.90
N VAL A 389 -38.17 -2.48 -36.35
CA VAL A 389 -37.89 -2.72 -34.91
C VAL A 389 -36.42 -2.42 -34.60
N LEU A 390 -35.49 -2.91 -35.42
CA LEU A 390 -34.06 -2.63 -35.19
C LEU A 390 -33.75 -1.15 -35.33
N SER A 391 -34.36 -0.44 -36.28
CA SER A 391 -34.23 1.03 -36.36
C SER A 391 -34.82 1.75 -35.14
N LEU A 392 -35.81 1.19 -34.44
CA LEU A 392 -36.32 1.78 -33.19
C LEU A 392 -35.32 1.72 -32.03
N LEU A 393 -34.36 0.80 -32.09
CA LEU A 393 -33.29 0.67 -31.10
C LEU A 393 -31.99 1.32 -31.57
N GLU A 394 -31.70 1.26 -32.87
CA GLU A 394 -30.41 1.70 -33.44
C GLU A 394 -30.47 3.13 -33.99
N ASP A 395 -31.61 3.59 -34.50
CA ASP A 395 -31.72 4.86 -35.24
C ASP A 395 -32.71 5.86 -34.61
N ASP A 396 -33.65 5.39 -33.76
CA ASP A 396 -34.66 6.27 -33.17
C ASP A 396 -34.01 7.14 -32.10
N VAL A 397 -34.08 8.44 -32.38
CA VAL A 397 -33.39 9.48 -31.64
C VAL A 397 -34.17 9.76 -30.36
N LEU A 398 -33.52 9.56 -29.21
CA LEU A 398 -34.11 9.87 -27.93
C LEU A 398 -33.93 11.36 -27.61
N GLU A 399 -35.04 12.11 -27.64
CA GLU A 399 -35.14 13.41 -26.98
C GLU A 399 -35.63 13.18 -25.54
N VAL A 400 -34.70 13.19 -24.60
CA VAL A 400 -35.04 12.98 -23.19
C VAL A 400 -35.89 14.15 -22.62
N GLY A 401 -35.90 15.31 -23.29
CA GLY A 401 -36.75 16.45 -22.96
C GLY A 401 -38.26 16.27 -23.20
N MET A 402 -38.69 15.42 -24.14
CA MET A 402 -40.11 15.34 -24.53
C MET A 402 -40.99 14.48 -23.62
N MET A 403 -40.44 13.51 -22.88
CA MET A 403 -41.23 12.70 -21.93
C MET A 403 -41.53 13.43 -20.61
N SER A 404 -40.96 14.62 -20.39
CA SER A 404 -41.14 15.42 -19.16
C SER A 404 -42.41 16.29 -19.13
N GLN A 405 -43.14 16.44 -20.24
CA GLN A 405 -44.25 17.40 -20.31
C GLN A 405 -45.60 16.86 -19.80
N GLU A 406 -45.86 15.55 -19.89
CA GLU A 406 -47.20 15.01 -19.60
C GLU A 406 -47.29 14.08 -18.39
N ASN A 407 -46.19 13.56 -17.83
CA ASN A 407 -46.21 12.72 -16.62
C ASN A 407 -45.00 12.96 -15.72
N LEU A 408 -45.28 13.36 -14.46
CA LEU A 408 -44.44 13.43 -13.26
C LEU A 408 -43.72 14.76 -12.95
N ASP A 409 -43.75 15.10 -11.64
CA ASP A 409 -43.17 16.25 -10.94
C ASP A 409 -41.62 16.37 -11.01
N PHE A 410 -40.93 15.72 -11.95
CA PHE A 410 -39.46 15.71 -12.09
C PHE A 410 -38.91 16.88 -12.92
N ARG A 411 -39.52 18.07 -12.82
CA ARG A 411 -39.14 19.26 -13.62
C ARG A 411 -37.77 19.85 -13.32
N CYS A 412 -37.03 19.35 -12.33
CA CYS A 412 -35.88 20.07 -11.76
C CYS A 412 -34.49 19.52 -12.13
N LEU A 413 -34.35 18.48 -12.95
CA LEU A 413 -33.06 17.77 -13.07
C LEU A 413 -32.57 17.47 -14.49
N VAL A 414 -33.15 18.06 -15.54
CA VAL A 414 -32.62 17.92 -16.90
C VAL A 414 -31.86 19.21 -17.27
N PRO A 415 -30.51 19.19 -17.31
CA PRO A 415 -29.72 20.34 -17.79
C PRO A 415 -30.07 20.67 -19.24
N ASP A 416 -30.04 21.95 -19.63
CA ASP A 416 -30.31 22.42 -21.01
C ASP A 416 -29.39 21.77 -22.07
N GLU A 417 -28.26 21.21 -21.62
CA GLU A 417 -27.27 20.47 -22.42
C GLU A 417 -27.80 19.12 -22.96
N TRP A 418 -28.98 18.66 -22.51
CA TRP A 418 -29.65 17.43 -22.96
C TRP A 418 -30.38 17.58 -24.32
N GLY A 419 -30.16 18.68 -25.04
CA GLY A 419 -30.68 18.92 -26.38
C GLY A 419 -30.11 17.99 -27.47
N ASP A 420 -29.08 17.21 -27.16
CA ASP A 420 -28.47 16.28 -28.10
C ASP A 420 -29.28 14.99 -28.25
N ARG A 421 -30.10 15.04 -29.30
CA ARG A 421 -30.65 13.90 -30.02
C ARG A 421 -29.60 12.81 -30.27
N ARG A 422 -29.60 11.72 -29.49
CA ARG A 422 -28.76 10.52 -29.74
C ARG A 422 -29.58 9.26 -29.95
N PRO A 423 -29.12 8.32 -30.79
CA PRO A 423 -29.73 7.00 -30.90
C PRO A 423 -29.61 6.21 -29.59
N ALA A 424 -30.57 5.34 -29.31
CA ALA A 424 -30.63 4.60 -28.04
C ALA A 424 -29.39 3.71 -27.80
N GLY A 425 -28.70 3.26 -28.86
CA GLY A 425 -27.50 2.43 -28.73
C GLY A 425 -26.30 3.21 -28.19
N GLU A 426 -26.13 4.44 -28.67
CA GLU A 426 -25.12 5.36 -28.19
C GLU A 426 -25.41 5.80 -26.75
N TRP A 427 -26.68 5.95 -26.38
CA TRP A 427 -27.06 6.20 -24.98
C TRP A 427 -26.63 5.08 -24.03
N LEU A 428 -26.71 3.83 -24.48
CA LEU A 428 -26.38 2.67 -23.65
C LEU A 428 -24.85 2.52 -23.48
N GLU A 429 -24.07 2.83 -24.52
CA GLU A 429 -22.60 2.90 -24.44
C GLU A 429 -22.12 4.13 -23.65
N TRP A 430 -22.77 5.28 -23.86
CA TRP A 430 -22.53 6.49 -23.09
C TRP A 430 -22.88 6.28 -21.61
N ALA A 431 -23.88 5.48 -21.26
CA ALA A 431 -24.21 5.22 -19.86
C ALA A 431 -23.19 4.30 -19.16
N GLU A 432 -22.45 3.48 -19.91
CA GLU A 432 -21.47 2.52 -19.36
C GLU A 432 -20.12 3.19 -18.98
N GLY A 433 -19.66 4.20 -19.72
CA GLY A 433 -18.36 4.87 -19.51
C GLY A 433 -18.25 5.76 -18.25
N PRO A 434 -19.14 6.75 -18.05
CA PRO A 434 -19.20 7.61 -16.87
C PRO A 434 -19.46 6.83 -15.57
N LEU A 435 -20.00 5.62 -15.66
CA LEU A 435 -20.26 4.77 -14.50
C LEU A 435 -18.97 4.41 -13.75
N ASP A 436 -17.87 4.17 -14.47
CA ASP A 436 -16.58 3.79 -13.85
C ASP A 436 -15.88 4.98 -13.20
N GLU A 437 -15.93 6.16 -13.82
CA GLU A 437 -15.46 7.42 -13.23
C GLU A 437 -16.26 7.79 -11.97
N TRP A 438 -17.58 7.55 -12.03
CA TRP A 438 -18.48 7.75 -10.90
C TRP A 438 -18.22 6.76 -9.76
N ILE A 439 -18.00 5.47 -10.05
CA ILE A 439 -17.54 4.47 -9.07
C ILE A 439 -16.25 4.94 -8.41
N GLY A 440 -15.30 5.48 -9.17
CA GLY A 440 -14.06 6.05 -8.64
C GLY A 440 -14.32 7.20 -7.67
N THR A 441 -15.19 8.13 -8.03
CA THR A 441 -15.53 9.29 -7.20
C THR A 441 -16.25 8.89 -5.90
N LEU A 442 -17.21 7.97 -5.99
CA LEU A 442 -17.94 7.45 -4.82
C LEU A 442 -17.02 6.68 -3.88
N ARG A 443 -16.13 5.87 -4.44
CA ARG A 443 -15.13 5.13 -3.68
C ARG A 443 -14.20 6.08 -2.92
N LEU A 444 -13.71 7.13 -3.56
CA LEU A 444 -12.87 8.13 -2.91
C LEU A 444 -13.60 8.82 -1.75
N LEU A 445 -14.89 9.17 -1.93
CA LEU A 445 -15.68 9.81 -0.89
C LEU A 445 -15.96 8.86 0.29
N ASP A 446 -16.29 7.60 0.01
CA ASP A 446 -16.51 6.58 1.05
C ASP A 446 -15.22 6.23 1.81
N GLU A 447 -14.11 6.07 1.10
CA GLU A 447 -12.78 5.90 1.68
C GLU A 447 -12.43 7.09 2.58
N ALA A 448 -12.66 8.34 2.13
CA ALA A 448 -12.43 9.53 2.94
C ALA A 448 -13.32 9.59 4.20
N LEU A 449 -14.62 9.32 4.06
CA LEU A 449 -15.58 9.31 5.19
C LEU A 449 -15.26 8.23 6.22
N ARG A 450 -14.68 7.09 5.79
CA ARG A 450 -14.31 5.99 6.69
C ARG A 450 -12.92 6.18 7.31
N ASP A 451 -11.93 6.54 6.48
CA ASP A 451 -10.53 6.44 6.85
C ASP A 451 -10.03 7.72 7.55
N VAL A 452 -10.51 8.91 7.17
CA VAL A 452 -10.06 10.17 7.80
C VAL A 452 -10.41 10.25 9.30
N PRO A 453 -11.62 9.87 9.76
CA PRO A 453 -11.90 9.80 11.21
C PRO A 453 -10.95 8.86 11.95
N MET A 454 -10.65 7.70 11.35
CA MET A 454 -9.72 6.71 11.93
C MET A 454 -8.30 7.27 12.02
N GLN A 455 -7.83 7.95 10.98
CA GLN A 455 -6.52 8.60 10.95
C GLN A 455 -6.44 9.73 11.98
N LEU A 456 -7.49 10.55 12.13
CA LEU A 456 -7.56 11.58 13.18
C LEU A 456 -7.44 10.97 14.58
N VAL A 457 -8.10 9.84 14.85
CA VAL A 457 -7.99 9.12 16.13
C VAL A 457 -6.55 8.66 16.37
N GLN A 458 -5.85 8.17 15.34
CA GLN A 458 -4.43 7.81 15.43
C GLN A 458 -3.57 9.04 15.74
N SER A 459 -3.71 10.15 15.00
CA SER A 459 -2.95 11.37 15.27
C SER A 459 -3.22 11.96 16.65
N LYS A 460 -4.46 11.87 17.17
CA LYS A 460 -4.78 12.23 18.56
C LYS A 460 -4.05 11.36 19.58
N ARG A 461 -3.91 10.06 19.30
CA ARG A 461 -3.15 9.14 20.16
C ARG A 461 -1.66 9.49 20.14
N SER A 462 -1.07 9.68 18.97
CA SER A 462 0.32 10.16 18.82
C SER A 462 0.56 11.48 19.55
N LEU A 463 -0.38 12.42 19.44
CA LEU A 463 -0.32 13.69 20.16
C LEU A 463 -0.36 13.49 21.69
N LYS A 464 -1.21 12.59 22.20
CA LYS A 464 -1.26 12.24 23.63
C LYS A 464 0.04 11.58 24.10
N VAL A 465 0.63 10.70 23.28
CA VAL A 465 1.93 10.08 23.57
C VAL A 465 3.00 11.16 23.66
N ALA A 466 3.08 12.05 22.67
CA ALA A 466 4.00 13.20 22.69
C ALA A 466 3.77 14.13 23.91
N GLN A 467 2.52 14.41 24.31
CA GLN A 467 2.25 15.17 25.54
C GLN A 467 2.72 14.45 26.80
N SER A 468 2.50 13.13 26.88
CA SER A 468 2.95 12.33 28.01
C SER A 468 4.47 12.28 28.10
N ALA A 469 5.12 12.22 26.93
CA ALA A 469 6.56 12.28 26.78
C ALA A 469 7.11 13.61 27.31
N LEU A 470 6.53 14.74 26.92
CA LEU A 470 6.96 16.05 27.42
C LEU A 470 6.77 16.22 28.92
N ARG A 471 5.65 15.74 29.47
CA ARG A 471 5.47 15.73 30.94
C ARG A 471 6.54 14.88 31.64
N ALA A 472 7.07 13.85 30.98
CA ALA A 472 8.18 13.08 31.51
C ALA A 472 9.51 13.87 31.43
N LEU A 473 9.76 14.60 30.35
CA LEU A 473 10.93 15.51 30.23
C LEU A 473 10.90 16.63 31.28
N ASP A 474 9.73 17.24 31.50
CA ASP A 474 9.53 18.27 32.53
C ASP A 474 9.84 17.74 33.93
N ARG A 475 9.39 16.51 34.26
CA ARG A 475 9.76 15.82 35.51
C ARG A 475 11.24 15.49 35.61
N LEU A 476 11.93 15.38 34.47
CA LEU A 476 13.38 15.19 34.42
C LEU A 476 14.14 16.53 34.54
N GLY A 477 13.44 17.66 34.62
CA GLY A 477 14.02 19.00 34.78
C GLY A 477 14.43 19.65 33.46
N VAL A 478 13.98 19.13 32.32
CA VAL A 478 14.23 19.71 31.00
C VAL A 478 13.15 20.76 30.71
N ASP A 479 13.54 21.96 30.29
CA ASP A 479 12.59 23.02 29.93
C ASP A 479 11.79 22.63 28.67
N THR A 480 10.49 22.40 28.85
CA THR A 480 9.58 21.98 27.77
C THR A 480 8.81 23.14 27.13
N MET A 481 9.08 24.41 27.51
CA MET A 481 8.38 25.59 27.00
C MET A 481 8.38 25.69 25.46
N ARG A 482 9.47 25.29 24.80
CA ARG A 482 9.53 25.28 23.33
C ARG A 482 8.57 24.29 22.68
N TYR A 483 8.39 23.12 23.29
CA TYR A 483 7.40 22.18 22.82
C TYR A 483 5.97 22.68 23.05
N ALA A 484 5.74 23.43 24.14
CA ALA A 484 4.43 24.02 24.39
C ALA A 484 3.94 24.89 23.22
N HIS A 485 4.82 25.64 22.56
CA HIS A 485 4.48 26.40 21.34
C HIS A 485 4.01 25.50 20.18
N LEU A 486 4.67 24.35 19.97
CA LEU A 486 4.26 23.37 18.95
C LEU A 486 2.87 22.79 19.25
N PHE A 487 2.58 22.43 20.51
CA PHE A 487 1.23 21.99 20.90
C PHE A 487 0.18 23.09 20.75
N THR A 488 0.55 24.33 21.04
CA THR A 488 -0.33 25.49 20.87
C THR A 488 -0.65 25.74 19.40
N ALA A 489 0.26 25.43 18.48
CA ALA A 489 0.04 25.50 17.04
C ALA A 489 -0.77 24.31 16.49
N ILE A 490 -0.54 23.11 17.01
CA ILE A 490 -1.20 21.86 16.57
C ILE A 490 -2.66 21.80 17.03
N THR A 491 -2.98 22.26 18.23
CA THR A 491 -4.33 22.14 18.81
C THR A 491 -5.42 22.82 17.97
N PRO A 492 -5.26 24.09 17.51
CA PRO A 492 -6.24 24.73 16.63
C PRO A 492 -6.36 24.03 15.26
N ARG A 493 -5.27 23.46 14.73
CA ARG A 493 -5.30 22.68 13.49
C ARG A 493 -6.09 21.39 13.66
N LEU A 494 -5.90 20.69 14.79
CA LEU A 494 -6.67 19.50 15.14
C LEU A 494 -8.18 19.80 15.19
N SER A 495 -8.59 20.89 15.86
CA SER A 495 -10.01 21.29 15.91
C SER A 495 -10.57 21.70 14.56
N ARG A 496 -9.77 22.38 13.71
CA ARG A 496 -10.17 22.66 12.32
C ARG A 496 -10.36 21.37 11.52
N MET A 497 -9.47 20.40 11.71
CA MET A 497 -9.53 19.13 11.00
C MET A 497 -10.68 18.25 11.48
N GLU A 498 -10.97 18.23 12.78
CA GLU A 498 -12.19 17.63 13.34
C GLU A 498 -13.45 18.18 12.69
N LYS A 499 -13.51 19.51 12.46
CA LYS A 499 -14.63 20.13 11.76
C LYS A 499 -14.66 19.72 10.29
N MET A 500 -13.52 19.81 9.60
CA MET A 500 -13.38 19.47 8.18
C MET A 500 -13.76 18.01 7.88
N ILE A 501 -13.49 17.05 8.76
CA ILE A 501 -13.88 15.66 8.52
C ILE A 501 -15.38 15.50 8.29
N TRP A 502 -16.19 16.33 8.95
CA TRP A 502 -17.65 16.28 8.85
C TRP A 502 -18.22 17.21 7.80
N THR A 503 -17.49 18.27 7.42
CA THR A 503 -17.93 19.25 6.41
C THR A 503 -17.30 19.01 5.05
N ASP A 504 -15.99 18.74 4.97
CA ASP A 504 -15.27 18.46 3.72
C ASP A 504 -14.23 17.32 3.92
N PRO A 505 -14.67 16.05 3.98
CA PRO A 505 -13.80 14.90 4.20
C PRO A 505 -12.68 14.76 3.16
N LEU A 506 -12.89 15.11 1.89
CA LEU A 506 -11.85 15.08 0.86
C LEU A 506 -10.74 16.11 1.13
N ALA A 507 -11.09 17.36 1.47
CA ALA A 507 -10.08 18.33 1.90
C ALA A 507 -9.40 17.91 3.22
N ALA A 508 -10.12 17.17 4.07
CA ALA A 508 -9.55 16.61 5.29
C ALA A 508 -8.50 15.52 5.01
N VAL A 509 -8.62 14.71 3.95
CA VAL A 509 -7.60 13.72 3.55
C VAL A 509 -6.25 14.42 3.31
N GLU A 510 -6.24 15.46 2.47
CA GLU A 510 -5.02 16.18 2.11
C GLU A 510 -4.38 16.87 3.33
N ALA A 511 -5.20 17.49 4.17
CA ALA A 511 -4.72 18.10 5.41
C ALA A 511 -4.19 17.07 6.43
N MET A 512 -4.74 15.85 6.43
CA MET A 512 -4.38 14.78 7.37
C MET A 512 -2.99 14.22 7.10
N GLU A 513 -2.56 14.09 5.84
CA GLU A 513 -1.23 13.56 5.51
C GLU A 513 -0.11 14.42 6.11
N SER A 514 -0.18 15.74 5.88
CA SER A 514 0.75 16.71 6.48
C SER A 514 0.69 16.67 8.00
N PHE A 515 -0.51 16.66 8.59
CA PHE A 515 -0.67 16.63 10.04
C PHE A 515 -0.13 15.35 10.67
N ARG A 516 -0.27 14.21 9.99
CA ARG A 516 0.24 12.92 10.44
C ARG A 516 1.76 12.89 10.42
N ALA A 517 2.39 13.39 9.35
CA ALA A 517 3.84 13.50 9.29
C ALA A 517 4.39 14.36 10.44
N GLU A 518 3.80 15.53 10.68
CA GLU A 518 4.19 16.43 11.78
C GLU A 518 4.01 15.78 13.16
N THR A 519 2.87 15.14 13.42
CA THR A 519 2.57 14.51 14.72
C THR A 519 3.42 13.27 14.99
N ALA A 520 3.72 12.46 13.96
CA ALA A 520 4.61 11.31 14.07
C ALA A 520 6.06 11.74 14.31
N GLN A 521 6.52 12.80 13.64
CA GLN A 521 7.84 13.38 13.88
C GLN A 521 7.95 13.89 15.34
N LEU A 522 6.93 14.60 15.82
CA LEU A 522 6.90 15.10 17.20
C LEU A 522 6.92 13.98 18.24
N GLU A 523 6.15 12.91 18.01
CA GLU A 523 6.15 11.71 18.86
C GLU A 523 7.54 11.05 18.90
N SER A 524 8.13 10.82 17.73
CA SER A 524 9.46 10.23 17.60
C SER A 524 10.54 11.06 18.31
N SER A 525 10.60 12.36 18.03
CA SER A 525 11.58 13.27 18.64
C SER A 525 11.41 13.37 20.16
N ALA A 526 10.17 13.39 20.66
CA ALA A 526 9.91 13.44 22.10
C ALA A 526 10.30 12.11 22.80
N SER A 527 10.05 10.97 22.16
CA SER A 527 10.44 9.65 22.69
C SER A 527 11.96 9.49 22.77
N VAL A 528 12.66 9.79 21.67
CA VAL A 528 14.13 9.72 21.61
C VAL A 528 14.75 10.62 22.68
N SER A 529 14.25 11.84 22.82
CA SER A 529 14.75 12.79 23.83
C SER A 529 14.61 12.25 25.26
N ILE A 530 13.52 11.57 25.59
CA ILE A 530 13.33 10.99 26.94
C ILE A 530 14.31 9.87 27.20
N ASP A 531 14.44 8.96 26.25
CA ASP A 531 15.29 7.79 26.42
C ASP A 531 16.76 8.22 26.53
N SER A 532 17.19 9.18 25.72
CA SER A 532 18.52 9.79 25.83
C SER A 532 18.74 10.51 27.17
N VAL A 533 17.80 11.33 27.66
CA VAL A 533 17.94 11.99 28.97
C VAL A 533 17.99 10.96 30.11
N ARG A 534 17.18 9.89 30.04
CA ARG A 534 17.21 8.80 31.03
C ARG A 534 18.53 8.05 31.00
N MET A 535 19.01 7.73 29.81
CA MET A 535 20.29 7.06 29.59
C MET A 535 21.45 7.90 30.15
N ALA A 536 21.51 9.18 29.81
CA ALA A 536 22.50 10.12 30.32
C ALA A 536 22.45 10.25 31.85
N ARG A 537 21.24 10.31 32.44
CA ARG A 537 21.09 10.40 33.91
C ARG A 537 21.52 9.10 34.61
N ALA A 538 21.27 7.95 34.01
CA ALA A 538 21.79 6.67 34.50
C ALA A 538 23.33 6.64 34.42
N GLY A 539 23.90 7.07 33.30
CA GLY A 539 25.35 7.23 33.11
C GLY A 539 25.98 8.14 34.16
N LEU A 540 25.41 9.33 34.40
CA LEU A 540 25.85 10.25 35.45
C LEU A 540 25.74 9.66 36.86
N THR A 541 24.67 8.91 37.14
CA THR A 541 24.49 8.27 38.46
C THR A 541 25.57 7.22 38.70
N ARG A 542 25.86 6.39 37.70
CA ARG A 542 26.93 5.40 37.74
C ARG A 542 28.29 6.08 37.90
N LEU A 543 28.55 7.12 37.11
CA LEU A 543 29.80 7.88 37.19
C LEU A 543 30.01 8.48 38.60
N ARG A 544 28.97 9.08 39.21
CA ARG A 544 29.04 9.59 40.60
C ARG A 544 29.35 8.50 41.61
N GLN A 545 28.71 7.33 41.49
CA GLN A 545 28.98 6.19 42.38
C GLN A 545 30.43 5.72 42.27
N GLU A 546 31.00 5.70 41.06
CA GLU A 546 32.41 5.33 40.86
C GLU A 546 33.37 6.40 41.39
N VAL A 547 33.06 7.70 41.23
CA VAL A 547 33.85 8.78 41.85
C VAL A 547 33.84 8.65 43.38
N GLU A 548 32.68 8.43 44.00
CA GLU A 548 32.56 8.21 45.45
C GLU A 548 33.33 6.96 45.89
N ARG A 549 33.29 5.88 45.11
CA ARG A 549 34.06 4.66 45.36
C ARG A 549 35.56 4.94 45.32
N VAL A 550 36.05 5.68 44.32
CA VAL A 550 37.46 6.10 44.24
C VAL A 550 37.87 6.96 45.43
N GLU A 551 37.02 7.90 45.85
CA GLU A 551 37.29 8.71 47.04
C GLU A 551 37.36 7.86 48.32
N GLY A 552 36.49 6.85 48.43
CA GLY A 552 36.52 5.86 49.51
C GLY A 552 37.86 5.12 49.55
N LEU A 553 38.31 4.61 48.41
CA LEU A 553 39.60 3.93 48.27
C LEU A 553 40.77 4.86 48.61
N ARG A 554 40.75 6.12 48.15
CA ARG A 554 41.75 7.13 48.50
C ARG A 554 41.85 7.35 50.02
N LYS A 555 40.73 7.32 50.74
CA LYS A 555 40.70 7.47 52.22
C LYS A 555 41.25 6.23 52.94
N GLU A 556 41.16 5.06 52.34
CA GLU A 556 41.64 3.77 52.89
C GLU A 556 43.15 3.51 52.62
N ASN A 557 43.94 4.54 52.29
CA ASN A 557 45.38 4.46 51.98
C ASN A 557 45.75 3.60 50.75
N SER A 558 44.82 3.36 49.82
CA SER A 558 45.17 2.76 48.53
C SER A 558 45.64 3.83 47.53
N PHE A 559 46.75 3.53 46.89
CA PHE A 559 47.61 4.40 46.09
C PHE A 559 46.95 4.76 44.74
N ILE A 560 45.89 5.58 44.74
CA ILE A 560 45.26 6.09 43.50
C ILE A 560 45.59 7.57 43.35
N GLY A 561 46.84 7.83 42.93
CA GLY A 561 47.39 9.17 42.70
C GLY A 561 48.14 9.27 41.36
N GLU A 562 47.68 8.56 40.33
CA GLU A 562 48.28 8.65 39.00
C GLU A 562 48.00 10.02 38.35
N PRO A 563 49.02 10.68 37.77
CA PRO A 563 48.82 11.87 36.95
C PRO A 563 47.91 11.55 35.75
N GLY A 564 46.81 12.28 35.59
CA GLY A 564 45.82 12.08 34.52
C GLY A 564 44.58 11.27 34.93
N PHE A 565 44.58 10.64 36.12
CA PHE A 565 43.39 10.01 36.68
C PHE A 565 42.65 11.01 37.60
N GLU A 566 41.85 11.87 36.96
CA GLU A 566 41.04 12.89 37.62
C GLU A 566 39.54 12.52 37.53
N PRO A 567 39.04 11.61 38.38
CA PRO A 567 37.63 11.17 38.37
C PRO A 567 36.66 12.34 38.58
N GLU A 568 37.07 13.35 39.37
CA GLU A 568 36.32 14.61 39.54
C GLU A 568 36.25 15.41 38.23
N GLY A 569 37.33 15.42 37.44
CA GLY A 569 37.39 16.06 36.12
C GLY A 569 36.49 15.36 35.10
N MET A 570 36.50 14.02 35.07
CA MET A 570 35.59 13.23 34.21
C MET A 570 34.12 13.47 34.57
N LEU A 571 33.80 13.59 35.86
CA LEU A 571 32.46 13.94 36.32
C LEU A 571 32.06 15.37 35.95
N ALA A 572 32.97 16.33 36.09
CA ALA A 572 32.71 17.72 35.69
C ALA A 572 32.42 17.83 34.20
N ASP A 573 33.25 17.19 33.36
CA ASP A 573 33.07 17.15 31.91
C ASP A 573 31.76 16.42 31.53
N ALA A 574 31.41 15.31 32.19
CA ALA A 574 30.12 14.64 31.95
C ALA A 574 28.90 15.49 32.36
N LEU A 575 29.02 16.32 33.40
CA LEU A 575 27.99 17.27 33.79
C LEU A 575 27.85 18.42 32.79
N GLU A 576 28.96 18.88 32.20
CA GLU A 576 28.96 19.85 31.10
C GLU A 576 28.23 19.29 29.86
N ARG A 577 28.57 18.06 29.44
CA ARG A 577 27.88 17.36 28.34
C ARG A 577 26.41 17.10 28.61
N TYR A 578 26.05 16.87 29.88
CA TYR A 578 24.64 16.78 30.26
C TYR A 578 23.90 18.11 30.09
N GLY A 579 24.57 19.24 30.36
CA GLY A 579 24.04 20.58 30.03
C GLY A 579 23.81 20.74 28.53
N GLU A 580 24.80 20.41 27.71
CA GLU A 580 24.66 20.42 26.24
C GLU A 580 23.53 19.51 25.74
N LEU A 581 23.34 18.36 26.38
CA LEU A 581 22.26 17.42 26.05
C LEU A 581 20.90 18.03 26.34
N VAL A 582 20.74 18.71 27.49
CA VAL A 582 19.50 19.42 27.81
C VAL A 582 19.23 20.50 26.76
N ASP A 583 20.24 21.25 26.34
CA ASP A 583 20.11 22.25 25.29
C ASP A 583 19.76 21.64 23.92
N ALA A 584 20.35 20.48 23.58
CA ALA A 584 20.06 19.73 22.36
C ALA A 584 18.61 19.22 22.30
N VAL A 585 18.08 18.76 23.43
CA VAL A 585 16.66 18.40 23.58
C VAL A 585 15.77 19.62 23.37
N VAL A 586 16.16 20.78 23.89
CA VAL A 586 15.42 22.04 23.76
C VAL A 586 15.37 22.56 22.30
N VAL A 587 16.37 22.25 21.47
CA VAL A 587 16.36 22.57 20.02
C VAL A 587 15.78 21.46 19.14
N ILE A 588 15.29 20.35 19.72
CA ILE A 588 14.70 19.21 19.00
C ILE A 588 15.71 18.61 17.99
N ASN A 589 16.95 18.38 18.44
CA ASN A 589 17.97 17.71 17.63
C ASN A 589 18.19 16.26 18.15
N PRO A 590 17.43 15.27 17.64
CA PRO A 590 17.47 13.91 18.17
C PRO A 590 18.85 13.26 18.02
N ASP A 591 19.54 13.48 16.89
CA ASP A 591 20.83 12.87 16.61
C ASP A 591 21.90 13.34 17.61
N ARG A 592 21.98 14.67 17.82
CA ARG A 592 22.91 15.24 18.80
C ARG A 592 22.57 14.83 20.24
N THR A 593 21.28 14.65 20.52
CA THR A 593 20.80 14.21 21.84
C THR A 593 21.24 12.77 22.14
N VAL A 594 21.18 11.87 21.14
CA VAL A 594 21.65 10.48 21.28
C VAL A 594 23.17 10.44 21.43
N GLU A 595 23.90 11.17 20.60
CA GLU A 595 25.38 11.26 20.66
C GLU A 595 25.87 11.68 22.05
N LEU A 596 25.35 12.80 22.58
CA LEU A 596 25.73 13.32 23.90
C LEU A 596 25.34 12.36 25.04
N ALA A 597 24.22 11.66 24.91
CA ALA A 597 23.80 10.69 25.92
C ALA A 597 24.77 9.51 25.97
N GLN A 598 25.24 9.04 24.80
CA GLN A 598 26.21 7.96 24.69
C GLN A 598 27.58 8.39 25.24
N GLU A 599 28.05 9.60 24.91
CA GLU A 599 29.32 10.14 25.46
C GLU A 599 29.35 10.12 27.00
N ILE A 600 28.22 10.44 27.65
CA ILE A 600 28.09 10.43 29.11
C ILE A 600 28.16 8.99 29.67
N VAL A 601 27.50 8.03 29.01
CA VAL A 601 27.53 6.61 29.40
C VAL A 601 28.95 6.05 29.24
N ASP A 602 29.58 6.30 28.10
CA ASP A 602 30.92 5.80 27.78
C ASP A 602 31.94 6.28 28.82
N ARG A 603 31.85 7.54 29.28
CA ARG A 603 32.70 8.05 30.36
C ARG A 603 32.47 7.32 31.68
N GLY A 604 31.22 6.99 32.01
CA GLY A 604 30.86 6.18 33.17
C GLY A 604 31.49 4.79 33.11
N GLU A 605 31.47 4.16 31.93
CA GLU A 605 32.09 2.85 31.72
C GLU A 605 33.61 2.90 31.74
N GLN A 606 34.22 3.92 31.12
CA GLN A 606 35.66 4.14 31.16
C GLN A 606 36.15 4.29 32.61
N LEU A 607 35.47 5.09 33.44
CA LEU A 607 35.85 5.22 34.85
C LEU A 607 35.69 3.89 35.59
N HIS A 608 34.58 3.17 35.37
CA HIS A 608 34.36 1.87 35.99
C HIS A 608 35.44 0.84 35.62
N GLN A 609 35.85 0.79 34.35
CA GLN A 609 36.95 -0.06 33.89
C GLN A 609 38.26 0.31 34.58
N LEU A 610 38.61 1.60 34.63
CA LEU A 610 39.83 2.08 35.31
C LEU A 610 39.83 1.71 36.81
N VAL A 611 38.68 1.84 37.49
CA VAL A 611 38.53 1.48 38.90
C VAL A 611 38.68 -0.03 39.10
N ASN A 612 38.05 -0.86 38.27
CA ASN A 612 38.19 -2.31 38.37
C ASN A 612 39.61 -2.77 38.06
N THR A 613 40.27 -2.20 37.04
CA THR A 613 41.68 -2.48 36.75
C THR A 613 42.61 -2.08 37.91
N ALA A 614 42.27 -1.02 38.65
CA ALA A 614 43.01 -0.64 39.85
C ALA A 614 42.77 -1.58 41.05
N LEU A 615 41.59 -2.23 41.12
CA LEU A 615 41.17 -3.10 42.21
C LEU A 615 41.48 -4.59 41.99
N GLU A 616 41.46 -5.05 40.74
CA GLU A 616 41.94 -6.36 40.32
C GLU A 616 43.47 -6.35 40.39
N VAL A 617 43.98 -6.44 41.61
CA VAL A 617 45.33 -6.95 41.84
C VAL A 617 45.20 -8.47 41.66
N PRO A 618 45.85 -9.09 40.65
CA PRO A 618 45.99 -10.54 40.59
C PRO A 618 46.76 -11.02 41.82
N GLY A 619 47.17 -12.28 41.88
CA GLY A 619 48.04 -12.79 42.94
C GLY A 619 49.31 -11.94 43.16
N SER A 620 50.19 -12.42 44.04
CA SER A 620 51.42 -11.66 44.34
C SER A 620 52.10 -11.21 43.03
N VAL A 621 52.64 -10.01 43.00
CA VAL A 621 53.28 -9.43 41.79
C VAL A 621 54.29 -10.40 41.14
N GLU A 622 54.84 -11.33 41.94
CA GLU A 622 55.68 -12.44 41.51
C GLU A 622 54.92 -13.51 40.69
N GLU A 623 53.69 -13.90 41.06
CA GLU A 623 52.87 -14.87 40.31
C GLU A 623 52.46 -14.33 38.93
N GLU A 624 52.11 -13.04 38.84
CA GLU A 624 51.76 -12.42 37.56
C GLU A 624 52.98 -12.23 36.66
N LEU A 625 54.14 -11.92 37.24
CA LEU A 625 55.41 -11.91 36.50
C LEU A 625 55.77 -13.31 35.99
N GLU A 626 55.62 -14.35 36.82
CA GLU A 626 55.86 -15.73 36.42
C GLU A 626 54.93 -16.16 35.27
N ARG A 627 53.63 -15.81 35.36
CA ARG A 627 52.66 -16.07 34.29
C ARG A 627 53.03 -15.38 32.98
N LEU A 628 53.29 -14.07 33.02
CA LEU A 628 53.65 -13.30 31.81
C LEU A 628 55.01 -13.73 31.25
N THR A 629 55.95 -14.16 32.10
CA THR A 629 57.24 -14.71 31.64
C THR A 629 57.05 -16.06 30.95
N ALA A 630 56.19 -16.93 31.47
CA ALA A 630 55.84 -18.20 30.82
C ALA A 630 55.12 -17.97 29.48
N GLU A 631 54.19 -17.00 29.40
CA GLU A 631 53.53 -16.62 28.15
C GLU A 631 54.52 -16.02 27.13
N LEU A 632 55.51 -15.23 27.58
CA LEU A 632 56.59 -14.74 26.74
C LEU A 632 57.44 -15.88 26.18
N GLU A 633 57.85 -16.84 27.02
CA GLU A 633 58.62 -18.02 26.60
C GLU A 633 57.84 -18.89 25.59
N GLU A 634 56.54 -19.08 25.80
CA GLU A 634 55.65 -19.76 24.87
C GLU A 634 55.63 -19.05 23.51
N MET A 635 55.36 -17.74 23.48
CA MET A 635 55.31 -17.00 22.21
C MET A 635 56.67 -16.88 21.52
N GLU A 636 57.76 -16.80 22.27
CA GLU A 636 59.12 -16.86 21.70
C GLU A 636 59.42 -18.21 21.05
N SER A 637 58.85 -19.29 21.59
CA SER A 637 58.96 -20.63 21.00
C SER A 637 58.11 -20.81 19.74
N SER A 638 56.96 -20.13 19.67
CA SER A 638 56.03 -20.14 18.53
C SER A 638 56.41 -19.16 17.40
N TYR A 639 57.17 -18.10 17.71
CA TYR A 639 57.58 -17.10 16.72
C TYR A 639 58.35 -17.66 15.51
N PRO A 640 59.33 -18.58 15.67
CA PRO A 640 59.99 -19.23 14.53
C PRO A 640 59.02 -20.04 13.66
N GLU A 641 58.02 -20.68 14.25
CA GLU A 641 57.00 -21.46 13.52
C GLU A 641 56.06 -20.54 12.73
N ALA A 642 55.60 -19.44 13.32
CA ALA A 642 54.80 -18.44 12.61
C ALA A 642 55.59 -17.76 11.48
N THR A 643 56.89 -17.50 11.68
CA THR A 643 57.77 -16.94 10.64
C THR A 643 57.97 -17.94 9.50
N ALA A 644 58.20 -19.22 9.83
CA ALA A 644 58.31 -20.29 8.83
C ALA A 644 57.00 -20.51 8.06
N ARG A 645 55.85 -20.40 8.74
CA ARG A 645 54.52 -20.51 8.12
C ARG A 645 54.23 -19.30 7.22
N LEU A 646 54.64 -18.09 7.61
CA LEU A 646 54.56 -16.90 6.76
C LEU A 646 55.46 -17.04 5.52
N ASP A 647 56.70 -17.52 5.69
CA ASP A 647 57.59 -17.78 4.55
C ASP A 647 57.03 -18.88 3.63
N GLU A 648 56.39 -19.92 4.19
CA GLU A 648 55.66 -20.92 3.41
C GLU A 648 54.48 -20.29 2.64
N LEU A 649 53.70 -19.43 3.29
CA LEU A 649 52.61 -18.68 2.66
C LEU A 649 53.11 -17.73 1.57
N GLU A 650 54.25 -17.07 1.75
CA GLU A 650 54.89 -16.25 0.70
C GLU A 650 55.40 -17.08 -0.48
N THR A 651 55.88 -18.30 -0.23
CA THR A 651 56.26 -19.17 -1.34
C THR A 651 55.04 -19.72 -2.09
N LYS A 652 53.86 -19.76 -1.47
CA LYS A 652 52.60 -20.28 -2.04
C LYS A 652 51.74 -19.18 -2.70
N ASN A 653 51.71 -17.97 -2.15
CA ASN A 653 50.85 -16.86 -2.56
C ASN A 653 51.67 -15.63 -2.92
N ASN A 654 51.29 -14.93 -3.99
CA ASN A 654 52.12 -13.89 -4.64
C ASN A 654 51.58 -12.47 -4.37
N ASP A 655 51.17 -12.18 -3.13
CA ASP A 655 50.24 -11.08 -2.84
C ASP A 655 50.80 -9.98 -1.91
N ALA A 656 50.30 -8.75 -2.09
CA ALA A 656 50.61 -7.58 -1.27
C ALA A 656 50.09 -7.72 0.18
N ALA A 657 49.05 -8.54 0.40
CA ALA A 657 48.54 -8.88 1.73
C ALA A 657 49.63 -9.55 2.62
N LEU A 658 50.53 -10.33 2.03
CA LEU A 658 51.66 -10.94 2.74
C LEU A 658 52.70 -9.91 3.19
N THR A 659 52.80 -8.77 2.50
CA THR A 659 53.66 -7.66 2.94
C THR A 659 53.13 -7.02 4.22
N VAL A 660 51.80 -6.91 4.36
CA VAL A 660 51.15 -6.43 5.58
C VAL A 660 51.31 -7.43 6.71
N LEU A 661 51.10 -8.73 6.44
CA LEU A 661 51.33 -9.80 7.42
C LEU A 661 52.80 -9.88 7.86
N ARG A 662 53.77 -9.67 6.94
CA ARG A 662 55.19 -9.55 7.28
C ARG A 662 55.49 -8.34 8.15
N GLY A 663 54.84 -7.20 7.88
CA GLY A 663 54.90 -6.03 8.76
C GLY A 663 54.36 -6.34 10.17
N ARG A 664 53.27 -7.11 10.27
CA ARG A 664 52.70 -7.55 11.55
C ARG A 664 53.57 -8.59 12.27
N VAL A 665 54.21 -9.52 11.56
CA VAL A 665 55.20 -10.44 12.17
C VAL A 665 56.43 -9.67 12.68
N GLN A 666 56.89 -8.63 11.96
CA GLN A 666 57.93 -7.73 12.47
C GLN A 666 57.46 -6.92 13.69
N GLU A 667 56.17 -6.58 13.76
CA GLU A 667 55.56 -5.97 14.93
C GLU A 667 55.58 -6.91 16.14
N ILE A 668 55.35 -8.22 15.96
CA ILE A 668 55.54 -9.24 17.01
C ILE A 668 56.98 -9.18 17.55
N GLU A 669 58.00 -9.11 16.69
CA GLU A 669 59.39 -9.02 17.14
C GLU A 669 59.63 -7.76 17.98
N GLY A 670 59.06 -6.62 17.58
CA GLY A 670 59.09 -5.37 18.33
C GLY A 670 58.37 -5.46 19.68
N LEU A 671 57.20 -6.09 19.72
CA LEU A 671 56.40 -6.29 20.93
C LEU A 671 57.08 -7.27 21.89
N LEU A 672 57.68 -8.35 21.39
CA LEU A 672 58.48 -9.30 22.19
C LEU A 672 59.75 -8.65 22.72
N ALA A 673 60.44 -7.82 21.92
CA ALA A 673 61.59 -7.06 22.38
C ALA A 673 61.22 -6.04 23.48
N PHE A 674 60.08 -5.35 23.33
CA PHE A 674 59.55 -4.45 24.35
C PHE A 674 59.14 -5.20 25.63
N ALA A 675 58.53 -6.38 25.48
CA ALA A 675 58.19 -7.27 26.58
C ALA A 675 59.44 -7.75 27.35
N ARG A 676 60.53 -8.14 26.66
CA ARG A 676 61.84 -8.45 27.27
C ARG A 676 62.39 -7.26 28.04
N GLN A 677 62.30 -6.06 27.46
CA GLN A 677 62.75 -4.83 28.12
C GLN A 677 61.94 -4.56 29.39
N CYS A 678 60.62 -4.79 29.36
CA CYS A 678 59.76 -4.67 30.54
C CYS A 678 60.16 -5.69 31.62
N ALA A 679 60.35 -6.96 31.25
CA ALA A 679 60.82 -8.01 32.18
C ALA A 679 62.19 -7.69 32.81
N ALA A 680 63.15 -7.20 32.01
CA ALA A 680 64.47 -6.80 32.50
C ALA A 680 64.44 -5.55 33.40
N THR A 681 63.57 -4.58 33.07
CA THR A 681 63.36 -3.38 33.89
C THR A 681 62.73 -3.78 35.23
N PHE A 682 61.75 -4.68 35.21
CA PHE A 682 61.12 -5.22 36.40
C PHE A 682 62.14 -5.93 37.32
N ALA A 683 63.01 -6.77 36.75
CA ALA A 683 64.06 -7.48 37.48
C ALA A 683 65.10 -6.53 38.14
N SER A 684 65.32 -5.34 37.58
CA SER A 684 66.25 -4.33 38.13
C SER A 684 65.61 -3.37 39.13
N ASP A 685 64.30 -3.09 39.01
CA ASP A 685 63.54 -2.14 39.86
C ASP A 685 62.64 -2.81 40.91
N ALA A 686 62.80 -4.11 41.19
CA ALA A 686 61.95 -4.91 42.09
C ALA A 686 61.75 -4.36 43.53
N LYS A 687 62.48 -3.31 43.93
CA LYS A 687 62.31 -2.61 45.21
C LYS A 687 61.38 -1.37 45.17
N ALA A 688 60.85 -0.98 44.02
CA ALA A 688 60.01 0.23 43.84
C ALA A 688 58.58 -0.13 43.39
N GLY A 689 57.77 -0.65 44.31
CA GLY A 689 56.55 -1.44 44.05
C GLY A 689 55.41 -0.89 43.16
N LEU A 690 55.39 0.38 42.72
CA LEU A 690 54.38 0.88 41.77
C LEU A 690 54.85 0.99 40.32
N ARG A 691 56.13 1.34 40.07
CA ARG A 691 56.69 1.30 38.71
C ARG A 691 56.68 -0.13 38.16
N SER A 692 56.88 -1.09 39.05
CA SER A 692 56.74 -2.52 38.80
C SER A 692 55.38 -2.91 38.19
N ARG A 693 54.27 -2.30 38.62
CA ARG A 693 52.92 -2.65 38.12
C ARG A 693 52.61 -2.07 36.75
N GLU A 694 53.00 -0.82 36.51
CA GLU A 694 52.84 -0.19 35.19
C GLU A 694 53.66 -0.95 34.13
N VAL A 695 54.86 -1.41 34.51
CA VAL A 695 55.71 -2.25 33.67
C VAL A 695 55.07 -3.62 33.39
N LEU A 696 54.42 -4.26 34.37
CA LEU A 696 53.68 -5.52 34.16
C LEU A 696 52.45 -5.37 33.27
N GLN A 697 51.68 -4.28 33.41
CA GLN A 697 50.55 -4.03 32.50
C GLN A 697 50.99 -3.73 31.08
N ARG A 698 52.10 -3.00 30.91
CA ARG A 698 52.70 -2.77 29.59
C ARG A 698 53.23 -4.08 28.99
N PHE A 699 53.80 -4.96 29.82
CA PHE A 699 54.23 -6.30 29.43
C PHE A 699 53.04 -7.17 28.97
N GLY A 700 51.98 -7.26 29.78
CA GLY A 700 50.77 -8.02 29.43
C GLY A 700 50.04 -7.47 28.19
N ARG A 701 49.97 -6.15 28.01
CA ARG A 701 49.41 -5.55 26.78
C ARG A 701 50.23 -5.88 25.54
N ALA A 702 51.56 -5.85 25.63
CA ALA A 702 52.43 -6.21 24.52
C ALA A 702 52.29 -7.70 24.14
N LEU A 703 52.18 -8.58 25.13
CA LEU A 703 51.92 -10.01 24.91
C LEU A 703 50.53 -10.26 24.32
N GLY A 704 49.49 -9.59 24.85
CA GLY A 704 48.13 -9.70 24.31
C GLY A 704 48.05 -9.26 22.86
N ALA A 705 48.68 -8.12 22.52
CA ALA A 705 48.75 -7.64 21.14
C ALA A 705 49.50 -8.60 20.22
N ALA A 706 50.65 -9.13 20.66
CA ALA A 706 51.39 -10.13 19.89
C ALA A 706 50.58 -11.41 19.70
N ARG A 707 49.82 -11.86 20.71
CA ARG A 707 48.95 -13.04 20.61
C ARG A 707 47.81 -12.85 19.63
N THR A 708 47.17 -11.68 19.61
CA THR A 708 46.16 -11.37 18.59
C THR A 708 46.73 -11.47 17.18
N VAL A 709 47.97 -11.04 16.96
CA VAL A 709 48.62 -11.18 15.66
C VAL A 709 48.95 -12.65 15.33
N PHE A 710 49.28 -13.48 16.32
CA PHE A 710 49.42 -14.93 16.13
C PHE A 710 48.10 -15.60 15.76
N ASP A 711 47.01 -15.28 16.46
CA ASP A 711 45.67 -15.81 16.18
C ASP A 711 45.22 -15.39 14.77
N GLU A 712 45.43 -14.12 14.40
CA GLU A 712 45.15 -13.63 13.05
C GLU A 712 45.96 -14.37 11.97
N LEU A 713 47.23 -14.72 12.24
CA LEU A 713 48.08 -15.51 11.34
C LEU A 713 47.60 -16.95 11.19
N GLU A 714 47.01 -17.52 12.24
CA GLU A 714 46.44 -18.86 12.23
C GLU A 714 45.18 -18.94 11.35
N ASP A 715 44.38 -17.87 11.35
CA ASP A 715 43.14 -17.73 10.56
C ASP A 715 43.40 -17.37 9.08
N VAL A 716 44.63 -17.01 8.69
CA VAL A 716 44.95 -16.61 7.29
C VAL A 716 44.66 -17.74 6.29
N ASP A 717 44.97 -18.99 6.64
CA ASP A 717 44.74 -20.15 5.77
C ASP A 717 43.24 -20.38 5.51
N ASP A 718 42.42 -20.24 6.57
CA ASP A 718 40.96 -20.40 6.48
C ASP A 718 40.33 -19.25 5.69
N ASN A 719 40.80 -18.01 5.89
CA ASN A 719 40.37 -16.84 5.13
C ASN A 719 40.69 -16.96 3.63
N PHE A 720 41.86 -17.49 3.25
CA PHE A 720 42.19 -17.72 1.84
C PHE A 720 41.34 -18.82 1.20
N ALA A 721 40.98 -19.87 1.97
CA ALA A 721 40.08 -20.91 1.52
C ALA A 721 38.65 -20.38 1.32
N GLU A 722 38.18 -19.53 2.24
CA GLU A 722 36.87 -18.87 2.15
C GLU A 722 36.79 -17.94 0.93
N LEU A 723 37.76 -17.03 0.76
CA LEU A 723 37.82 -16.12 -0.41
C LEU A 723 37.83 -16.88 -1.75
N ARG A 724 38.52 -18.03 -1.80
CA ARG A 724 38.50 -18.90 -2.99
C ARG A 724 37.12 -19.49 -3.25
N ASN A 725 36.42 -19.94 -2.22
CA ASN A 725 35.06 -20.48 -2.34
C ASN A 725 34.05 -19.39 -2.76
N GLU A 726 34.18 -18.18 -2.21
CA GLU A 726 33.37 -17.03 -2.62
C GLU A 726 33.63 -16.63 -4.08
N ALA A 727 34.90 -16.59 -4.50
CA ALA A 727 35.24 -16.33 -5.90
C ALA A 727 34.64 -17.39 -6.85
N LEU A 728 34.65 -18.67 -6.45
CA LEU A 728 34.00 -19.74 -7.20
C LEU A 728 32.49 -19.57 -7.26
N GLN A 729 31.85 -19.12 -6.18
CA GLN A 729 30.42 -18.84 -6.14
C GLN A 729 30.06 -17.69 -7.10
N HIS A 730 30.79 -16.57 -7.05
CA HIS A 730 30.59 -15.45 -7.97
C HIS A 730 30.73 -15.86 -9.43
N LEU A 731 31.71 -16.70 -9.77
CA LEU A 731 31.82 -17.23 -11.13
C LEU A 731 30.63 -18.08 -11.56
N GLN A 732 30.07 -18.90 -10.66
CA GLN A 732 28.88 -19.69 -10.98
C GLN A 732 27.65 -18.80 -11.22
N ASP A 733 27.54 -17.69 -10.50
CA ASP A 733 26.46 -16.73 -10.70
C ASP A 733 26.65 -15.94 -12.00
N VAL A 734 27.88 -15.53 -12.34
CA VAL A 734 28.20 -14.97 -13.68
C VAL A 734 27.85 -15.97 -14.79
N GLU A 735 28.20 -17.26 -14.65
CA GLU A 735 27.89 -18.29 -15.64
C GLU A 735 26.38 -18.39 -15.88
N ARG A 736 25.58 -18.28 -14.80
CA ARG A 736 24.12 -18.30 -14.87
C ARG A 736 23.57 -17.09 -15.61
N ASP A 737 24.02 -15.89 -15.25
CA ASP A 737 23.53 -14.64 -15.83
C ASP A 737 23.88 -14.55 -17.31
N VAL A 738 25.13 -14.86 -17.67
CA VAL A 738 25.59 -14.93 -19.07
C VAL A 738 24.80 -15.98 -19.87
N ALA A 739 24.52 -17.15 -19.29
CA ALA A 739 23.71 -18.18 -19.94
C ALA A 739 22.26 -17.74 -20.16
N MET A 740 21.67 -17.02 -19.22
CA MET A 740 20.30 -16.51 -19.33
C MET A 740 20.20 -15.43 -20.41
N VAL A 741 21.13 -14.47 -20.44
CA VAL A 741 21.20 -13.46 -21.52
C VAL A 741 21.39 -14.14 -22.87
N LYS A 742 22.28 -15.13 -22.98
CA LYS A 742 22.47 -15.90 -24.21
C LYS A 742 21.19 -16.62 -24.65
N GLN A 743 20.46 -17.23 -23.72
CA GLN A 743 19.17 -17.87 -24.02
C GLN A 743 18.12 -16.86 -24.50
N MET A 744 18.09 -15.64 -23.94
CA MET A 744 17.21 -14.57 -24.40
C MET A 744 17.54 -14.15 -25.83
N LEU A 745 18.84 -13.96 -26.12
CA LEU A 745 19.33 -13.62 -27.47
C LEU A 745 19.06 -14.73 -28.49
N ASP A 746 19.20 -16.00 -28.10
CA ASP A 746 18.92 -17.15 -28.97
C ASP A 746 17.42 -17.29 -29.27
N ARG A 747 16.55 -16.89 -28.33
CA ARG A 747 15.08 -16.92 -28.51
C ARG A 747 14.58 -15.84 -29.45
N ASP A 748 15.11 -14.62 -29.34
CA ASP A 748 14.84 -13.56 -30.31
C ASP A 748 16.07 -12.64 -30.45
N PRO A 749 16.79 -12.71 -31.58
CA PRO A 749 17.99 -11.91 -31.81
C PRO A 749 17.74 -10.39 -31.77
N ARG A 750 16.48 -9.96 -31.90
CA ARG A 750 16.07 -8.55 -31.87
C ARG A 750 16.18 -7.91 -30.48
N PHE A 751 16.43 -8.72 -29.44
CA PHE A 751 16.73 -8.24 -28.09
C PHE A 751 18.19 -7.80 -27.90
N ALA A 752 19.07 -8.05 -28.88
CA ALA A 752 20.47 -7.66 -28.80
C ALA A 752 20.61 -6.14 -28.94
N ALA A 753 20.90 -5.41 -27.86
CA ALA A 753 21.55 -4.12 -28.03
C ALA A 753 22.85 -4.34 -28.85
N PRO A 754 23.30 -3.37 -29.68
CA PRO A 754 24.41 -3.57 -30.62
C PRO A 754 25.67 -4.14 -29.97
N ASP A 755 25.89 -3.79 -28.71
CA ASP A 755 27.09 -4.14 -27.96
C ASP A 755 26.89 -5.34 -27.03
N LEU A 756 25.64 -5.77 -26.81
CA LEU A 756 25.30 -6.79 -25.82
C LEU A 756 25.88 -8.16 -26.17
N GLY A 757 25.88 -8.51 -27.46
CA GLY A 757 26.49 -9.75 -27.95
C GLY A 757 28.01 -9.76 -27.78
N ASP A 758 28.66 -8.60 -27.88
CA ASP A 758 30.10 -8.47 -27.69
C ASP A 758 30.47 -8.40 -26.21
N GLN A 759 29.64 -7.77 -25.36
CA GLN A 759 29.76 -7.81 -23.90
C GLN A 759 29.61 -9.24 -23.36
N VAL A 760 28.60 -10.00 -23.81
CA VAL A 760 28.40 -11.41 -23.43
C VAL A 760 29.59 -12.28 -23.86
N LYS A 761 30.17 -12.04 -25.05
CA LYS A 761 31.39 -12.72 -25.49
C LYS A 761 32.60 -12.34 -24.65
N GLN A 762 32.76 -11.05 -24.34
CA GLN A 762 33.83 -10.54 -23.49
C GLN A 762 33.74 -11.18 -22.10
N GLN A 763 32.58 -11.11 -21.46
CA GLN A 763 32.32 -11.70 -20.15
C GLN A 763 32.52 -13.22 -20.16
N SER A 764 32.09 -13.93 -21.20
CA SER A 764 32.33 -15.37 -21.33
C SER A 764 33.82 -15.71 -21.50
N SER A 765 34.59 -14.86 -22.20
CA SER A 765 36.04 -15.04 -22.34
C SER A 765 36.79 -14.76 -21.03
N GLU A 766 36.37 -13.73 -20.30
CA GLU A 766 36.95 -13.36 -19.01
C GLU A 766 36.60 -14.39 -17.92
N LEU A 767 35.39 -14.91 -17.93
CA LEU A 767 34.96 -16.04 -17.09
C LEU A 767 35.85 -17.26 -17.33
N THR A 768 36.12 -17.59 -18.59
CA THR A 768 37.01 -18.72 -18.93
C THR A 768 38.43 -18.48 -18.44
N ARG A 769 38.94 -17.24 -18.54
CA ARG A 769 40.25 -16.83 -18.00
C ARG A 769 40.30 -17.00 -16.48
N LEU A 770 39.37 -16.39 -15.75
CA LEU A 770 39.30 -16.43 -14.28
C LEU A 770 39.13 -17.85 -13.74
N ARG A 771 38.33 -18.68 -14.43
CA ARG A 771 38.16 -20.10 -14.08
C ARG A 771 39.47 -20.89 -14.24
N HIS A 772 40.25 -20.60 -15.27
CA HIS A 772 41.57 -21.21 -15.45
C HIS A 772 42.56 -20.73 -14.38
N GLU A 773 42.56 -19.43 -14.05
CA GLU A 773 43.41 -18.85 -13.01
C GLU A 773 43.10 -19.41 -11.61
N LEU A 774 41.82 -19.63 -11.26
CA LEU A 774 41.41 -20.28 -10.00
C LEU A 774 41.75 -21.79 -9.91
N GLN A 775 42.03 -22.43 -11.05
CA GLN A 775 42.44 -23.83 -11.14
C GLN A 775 43.95 -24.01 -11.11
N LEU A 776 44.74 -22.93 -11.13
CA LEU A 776 46.18 -23.01 -10.93
C LEU A 776 46.48 -23.49 -9.51
N ASP A 777 47.62 -24.16 -9.33
CA ASP A 777 48.08 -24.63 -8.01
C ASP A 777 48.35 -23.47 -7.03
N ARG A 778 48.46 -22.23 -7.54
CA ARG A 778 48.76 -21.00 -6.79
C ARG A 778 47.92 -19.81 -7.30
N PRO A 779 46.61 -19.77 -7.02
CA PRO A 779 45.75 -18.69 -7.45
C PRO A 779 45.94 -17.44 -6.56
N ASP A 780 45.98 -16.25 -7.17
CA ASP A 780 45.87 -14.98 -6.43
C ASP A 780 44.43 -14.82 -5.93
N CYS A 781 44.08 -15.44 -4.80
CA CYS A 781 42.71 -15.53 -4.32
C CYS A 781 42.04 -14.16 -4.12
N VAL A 782 42.77 -13.14 -3.66
CA VAL A 782 42.22 -11.80 -3.41
C VAL A 782 42.00 -11.06 -4.73
N GLY A 783 42.99 -11.08 -5.63
CA GLY A 783 42.87 -10.49 -6.96
C GLY A 783 41.75 -11.16 -7.78
N LEU A 784 41.66 -12.48 -7.69
CA LEU A 784 40.63 -13.28 -8.35
C LEU A 784 39.25 -13.02 -7.77
N HIS A 785 39.09 -12.98 -6.44
CA HIS A 785 37.80 -12.64 -5.82
C HIS A 785 37.31 -11.27 -6.29
N ARG A 786 38.15 -10.23 -6.23
CA ARG A 786 37.79 -8.88 -6.73
C ARG A 786 37.45 -8.88 -8.22
N ALA A 787 38.17 -9.64 -9.03
CA ALA A 787 37.86 -9.77 -10.44
C ALA A 787 36.52 -10.48 -10.68
N CYS A 788 36.20 -11.53 -9.91
CA CYS A 788 34.95 -12.26 -9.99
C CYS A 788 33.74 -11.41 -9.54
N VAL A 789 33.88 -10.62 -8.47
CA VAL A 789 32.84 -9.68 -8.00
C VAL A 789 32.54 -8.64 -9.07
N ARG A 790 33.56 -7.97 -9.62
CA ARG A 790 33.37 -6.99 -10.71
C ARG A 790 32.70 -7.62 -11.93
N LEU A 791 33.16 -8.81 -12.34
CA LEU A 791 32.56 -9.51 -13.47
C LEU A 791 31.09 -9.89 -13.19
N HIS A 792 30.75 -10.23 -11.95
CA HIS A 792 29.37 -10.51 -11.54
C HIS A 792 28.49 -9.26 -11.61
N GLU A 793 28.94 -8.13 -11.07
CA GLU A 793 28.23 -6.85 -11.16
C GLU A 793 28.00 -6.43 -12.62
N GLU A 794 29.02 -6.56 -13.47
CA GLU A 794 28.91 -6.28 -14.90
C GLU A 794 27.93 -7.23 -15.61
N ALA A 795 27.97 -8.54 -15.32
CA ALA A 795 27.06 -9.51 -15.93
C ALA A 795 25.61 -9.31 -15.47
N HIS A 796 25.41 -8.99 -14.20
CA HIS A 796 24.10 -8.71 -13.63
C HIS A 796 23.48 -7.46 -14.25
N LYS A 797 24.27 -6.38 -14.40
CA LYS A 797 23.83 -5.16 -15.08
C LYS A 797 23.38 -5.43 -16.52
N VAL A 798 24.16 -6.20 -17.28
CA VAL A 798 23.81 -6.61 -18.66
C VAL A 798 22.49 -7.40 -18.67
N LEU A 799 22.28 -8.27 -17.68
CA LEU A 799 21.03 -9.00 -17.56
C LEU A 799 19.83 -8.09 -17.28
N GLU A 800 19.95 -7.14 -16.34
CA GLU A 800 18.88 -6.19 -16.04
C GLU A 800 18.50 -5.34 -17.27
N GLU A 801 19.49 -4.78 -17.96
CA GLU A 801 19.30 -4.01 -19.20
C GLU A 801 18.58 -4.86 -20.27
N SER A 802 18.94 -6.14 -20.39
CA SER A 802 18.31 -7.09 -21.32
C SER A 802 16.84 -7.37 -20.98
N VAL A 803 16.52 -7.53 -19.69
CA VAL A 803 15.14 -7.78 -19.23
C VAL A 803 14.27 -6.55 -19.46
N VAL A 804 14.79 -5.35 -19.21
CA VAL A 804 14.08 -4.09 -19.48
C VAL A 804 13.83 -3.94 -20.98
N ALA A 805 14.84 -4.17 -21.83
CA ALA A 805 14.70 -4.10 -23.29
C ALA A 805 13.65 -5.09 -23.80
N GLN A 806 13.60 -6.32 -23.26
CA GLN A 806 12.60 -7.32 -23.62
C GLN A 806 11.18 -6.85 -23.28
N ARG A 807 10.96 -6.26 -22.10
CA ARG A 807 9.65 -5.74 -21.69
C ARG A 807 9.20 -4.59 -22.57
N GLU A 808 10.10 -3.64 -22.86
CA GLU A 808 9.79 -2.48 -23.71
C GLU A 808 9.51 -2.89 -25.16
N TYR A 809 10.19 -3.91 -25.68
CA TYR A 809 9.86 -4.50 -26.98
C TYR A 809 8.44 -5.09 -27.00
N GLN A 810 8.09 -5.92 -26.00
CA GLN A 810 6.75 -6.50 -25.89
C GLN A 810 5.68 -5.41 -25.83
N ARG A 811 5.94 -4.36 -25.03
CA ARG A 811 5.06 -3.20 -24.92
C ARG A 811 4.93 -2.43 -26.24
N THR A 812 6.02 -2.23 -26.97
CA THR A 812 6.03 -1.58 -28.29
C THR A 812 5.15 -2.35 -29.29
N GLY A 813 5.22 -3.68 -29.29
CA GLY A 813 4.39 -4.53 -30.15
C GLY A 813 2.89 -4.33 -29.89
N VAL A 814 2.48 -4.38 -28.62
CA VAL A 814 1.08 -4.15 -28.22
C VAL A 814 0.63 -2.73 -28.57
N LEU A 815 1.42 -1.72 -28.21
CA LEU A 815 1.10 -0.32 -28.50
C LEU A 815 1.00 -0.04 -30.01
N GLN A 816 1.83 -0.66 -30.84
CA GLN A 816 1.78 -0.47 -32.29
C GLN A 816 0.47 -1.00 -32.89
N GLU A 817 -0.05 -2.11 -32.36
CA GLU A 817 -1.35 -2.67 -32.76
C GLU A 817 -2.50 -1.78 -32.29
N GLU A 818 -2.47 -1.34 -31.02
CA GLU A 818 -3.50 -0.45 -30.46
C GLU A 818 -3.55 0.90 -31.17
N VAL A 819 -2.41 1.56 -31.38
CA VAL A 819 -2.31 2.85 -32.08
C VAL A 819 -2.79 2.72 -33.53
N ARG A 820 -2.53 1.58 -34.18
CA ARG A 820 -3.04 1.31 -35.53
C ARG A 820 -4.56 1.18 -35.53
N ALA A 821 -5.10 0.34 -34.64
CA ALA A 821 -6.54 0.13 -34.55
C ALA A 821 -7.27 1.46 -34.30
N LEU A 822 -6.71 2.29 -33.42
CA LEU A 822 -7.21 3.61 -33.11
C LEU A 822 -7.12 4.56 -34.31
N ALA A 823 -5.99 4.59 -35.03
CA ALA A 823 -5.84 5.41 -36.24
C ALA A 823 -6.86 5.02 -37.33
N ASP A 824 -7.09 3.71 -37.51
CA ASP A 824 -8.06 3.19 -38.47
C ASP A 824 -9.48 3.59 -38.05
N GLN A 825 -9.82 3.49 -36.75
CA GLN A 825 -11.11 3.90 -36.19
C GLN A 825 -11.37 5.40 -36.38
N VAL A 826 -10.42 6.26 -36.02
CA VAL A 826 -10.54 7.72 -36.18
C VAL A 826 -10.66 8.12 -37.64
N SER A 827 -9.95 7.42 -38.56
CA SER A 827 -10.04 7.70 -40.00
C SER A 827 -11.42 7.48 -40.61
N VAL A 828 -12.21 6.57 -40.01
CA VAL A 828 -13.59 6.29 -40.44
C VAL A 828 -14.54 7.39 -39.95
N HIS A 829 -14.23 8.02 -38.81
CA HIS A 829 -15.11 8.93 -38.11
C HIS A 829 -14.85 10.39 -38.47
N VAL A 830 -13.59 10.74 -38.71
CA VAL A 830 -13.19 12.04 -39.25
C VAL A 830 -13.32 11.94 -40.77
N SER A 831 -14.50 12.25 -41.30
CA SER A 831 -14.67 12.45 -42.75
C SER A 831 -13.70 13.58 -43.16
N LEU A 832 -12.64 13.21 -43.87
CA LEU A 832 -11.51 14.11 -44.13
C LEU A 832 -11.93 15.39 -44.90
N GLU A 833 -13.05 15.34 -45.61
CA GLU A 833 -13.62 16.46 -46.37
C GLU A 833 -14.45 17.43 -45.50
N GLU A 834 -15.12 16.97 -44.43
CA GLU A 834 -15.96 17.85 -43.59
C GLU A 834 -15.17 18.61 -42.50
N TYR A 835 -13.97 18.12 -42.16
CA TYR A 835 -13.16 18.62 -41.04
C TYR A 835 -11.89 19.34 -41.48
N GLU A 836 -11.88 19.89 -42.69
CA GLU A 836 -10.75 20.61 -43.25
C GLU A 836 -10.45 21.89 -42.46
N GLY A 837 -9.29 21.92 -41.78
CA GLY A 837 -8.88 23.02 -40.89
C GLY A 837 -9.27 22.86 -39.42
N SER A 838 -9.88 21.74 -39.02
CA SER A 838 -10.24 21.51 -37.61
C SER A 838 -9.09 20.98 -36.74
N PRO A 839 -9.07 21.27 -35.43
CA PRO A 839 -8.09 20.72 -34.48
C PRO A 839 -8.07 19.18 -34.42
N ALA A 840 -9.22 18.53 -34.65
CA ALA A 840 -9.32 17.07 -34.70
C ALA A 840 -8.48 16.49 -35.85
N ARG A 841 -8.58 17.09 -37.05
CA ARG A 841 -7.80 16.66 -38.22
C ARG A 841 -6.31 16.88 -38.00
N GLU A 842 -5.92 17.98 -37.37
CA GLU A 842 -4.52 18.23 -37.04
C GLU A 842 -3.95 17.19 -36.07
N ARG A 843 -4.64 16.92 -34.95
CA ARG A 843 -4.21 15.91 -33.97
C ARG A 843 -4.17 14.50 -34.57
N TYR A 844 -5.13 14.17 -35.43
CA TYR A 844 -5.14 12.92 -36.18
C TYR A 844 -3.90 12.79 -37.09
N GLU A 845 -3.60 13.83 -37.87
CA GLU A 845 -2.44 13.85 -38.76
C GLU A 845 -1.12 13.77 -37.99
N GLN A 846 -0.99 14.49 -36.87
CA GLN A 846 0.19 14.39 -36.00
C GLN A 846 0.37 12.96 -35.43
N GLY A 847 -0.70 12.35 -34.91
CA GLY A 847 -0.66 10.97 -34.43
C GLY A 847 -0.30 9.96 -35.53
N ARG A 848 -0.84 10.14 -36.74
CA ARG A 848 -0.55 9.32 -37.92
C ARG A 848 0.89 9.47 -38.39
N VAL A 849 1.42 10.69 -38.42
CA VAL A 849 2.82 10.98 -38.79
C VAL A 849 3.76 10.32 -37.79
N LEU A 850 3.51 10.40 -36.48
CA LEU A 850 4.32 9.73 -35.47
C LEU A 850 4.29 8.21 -35.60
N LEU A 851 3.12 7.62 -35.88
CA LEU A 851 3.01 6.18 -36.16
C LEU A 851 3.79 5.78 -37.42
N ALA A 852 3.74 6.58 -38.48
CA ALA A 852 4.47 6.32 -39.71
C ALA A 852 5.99 6.48 -39.52
N GLN A 853 6.41 7.50 -38.78
CA GLN A 853 7.81 7.74 -38.43
C GLN A 853 8.37 6.58 -37.61
N ILE A 854 7.67 6.13 -36.55
CA ILE A 854 8.14 5.00 -35.75
C ILE A 854 8.21 3.71 -36.57
N ARG A 855 7.29 3.48 -37.51
CA ARG A 855 7.34 2.33 -38.42
C ARG A 855 8.52 2.41 -39.37
N ALA A 856 8.83 3.60 -39.88
CA ALA A 856 10.00 3.82 -40.71
C ALA A 856 11.30 3.62 -39.91
N ASP A 857 11.37 4.16 -38.69
CA ASP A 857 12.51 4.02 -37.79
C ASP A 857 12.73 2.54 -37.41
N LEU A 858 11.67 1.82 -37.02
CA LEU A 858 11.71 0.37 -36.72
C LEU A 858 12.06 -0.48 -37.95
N ALA A 859 11.73 -0.04 -39.17
CA ALA A 859 12.07 -0.76 -40.40
C ALA A 859 13.49 -0.48 -40.91
N CYS A 860 14.03 0.71 -40.60
CA CYS A 860 15.35 1.15 -41.07
C CYS A 860 16.47 0.89 -40.05
N GLN A 861 16.16 0.80 -38.76
CA GLN A 861 17.16 0.56 -37.71
C GLN A 861 17.36 -0.94 -37.48
N ALA A 862 18.62 -1.38 -37.56
CA ALA A 862 18.97 -2.76 -37.22
C ALA A 862 18.73 -3.07 -35.73
N ASN A 863 18.83 -2.06 -34.85
CA ASN A 863 18.60 -2.13 -33.40
C ASN A 863 17.89 -0.87 -32.92
N PRO A 864 16.55 -0.87 -32.85
CA PRO A 864 15.80 0.29 -32.40
C PRO A 864 15.84 0.45 -30.88
N ASP A 865 15.87 1.71 -30.41
CA ASP A 865 15.65 2.04 -29.01
C ASP A 865 14.17 1.77 -28.66
N TRP A 866 13.91 0.58 -28.12
CA TRP A 866 12.57 0.11 -27.77
C TRP A 866 11.87 1.02 -26.76
N HIS A 867 12.63 1.69 -25.91
CA HIS A 867 12.05 2.57 -24.91
C HIS A 867 11.63 3.91 -25.53
N GLN A 868 12.42 4.44 -26.46
CA GLN A 868 12.01 5.59 -27.27
C GLN A 868 10.80 5.25 -28.16
N ALA A 869 10.80 4.06 -28.78
CA ALA A 869 9.71 3.58 -29.61
C ALA A 869 8.39 3.46 -28.83
N ALA A 870 8.41 2.85 -27.65
CA ALA A 870 7.25 2.75 -26.77
C ALA A 870 6.71 4.14 -26.34
N ARG A 871 7.61 5.09 -26.05
CA ARG A 871 7.22 6.47 -25.70
C ARG A 871 6.56 7.21 -26.85
N VAL A 872 7.12 7.12 -28.07
CA VAL A 872 6.53 7.77 -29.24
C VAL A 872 5.19 7.13 -29.62
N LEU A 873 5.07 5.80 -29.52
CA LEU A 873 3.79 5.11 -29.73
C LEU A 873 2.73 5.52 -28.70
N SER A 874 3.11 5.65 -27.42
CA SER A 874 2.20 6.12 -26.37
C SER A 874 1.74 7.56 -26.62
N ARG A 875 2.60 8.41 -27.19
CA ARG A 875 2.23 9.78 -27.62
C ARG A 875 1.29 9.75 -28.82
N ALA A 876 1.58 8.91 -29.82
CA ALA A 876 0.72 8.73 -30.98
C ALA A 876 -0.68 8.23 -30.57
N GLN A 877 -0.75 7.28 -29.63
CA GLN A 877 -2.02 6.77 -29.08
C GLN A 877 -2.85 7.90 -28.48
N ARG A 878 -2.23 8.75 -27.66
CA ARG A 878 -2.91 9.88 -27.02
C ARG A 878 -3.44 10.88 -28.04
N LEU A 879 -2.61 11.33 -28.98
CA LEU A 879 -3.03 12.28 -30.02
C LEU A 879 -4.19 11.74 -30.88
N LEU A 880 -4.20 10.44 -31.16
CA LEU A 880 -5.30 9.82 -31.89
C LEU A 880 -6.58 9.72 -31.03
N ARG A 881 -6.47 9.45 -29.71
CA ARG A 881 -7.63 9.50 -28.80
C ARG A 881 -8.19 10.91 -28.68
N ASP A 882 -7.31 11.92 -28.62
CA ASP A 882 -7.74 13.31 -28.62
C ASP A 882 -8.49 13.66 -29.91
N ALA A 883 -7.96 13.23 -31.06
CA ALA A 883 -8.61 13.45 -32.35
C ALA A 883 -9.97 12.74 -32.43
N GLU A 884 -10.05 11.48 -31.97
CA GLU A 884 -11.30 10.72 -31.85
C GLU A 884 -12.33 11.49 -31.02
N TRP A 885 -11.89 12.01 -29.89
CA TRP A 885 -12.74 12.65 -28.92
C TRP A 885 -13.24 14.02 -29.38
N ILE A 886 -12.35 14.85 -29.96
CA ILE A 886 -12.74 16.15 -30.54
C ILE A 886 -13.72 15.94 -31.70
N ALA A 887 -13.50 14.92 -32.53
CA ALA A 887 -14.39 14.59 -33.64
C ALA A 887 -15.77 14.12 -33.18
N HIS A 888 -15.83 13.33 -32.10
CA HIS A 888 -17.09 12.83 -31.54
C HIS A 888 -17.86 13.88 -30.74
N GLU A 889 -17.18 14.69 -29.94
CA GLU A 889 -17.86 15.61 -29.01
C GLU A 889 -18.03 17.04 -29.53
N LYS A 890 -17.55 17.35 -30.73
CA LYS A 890 -17.58 18.72 -31.31
C LYS A 890 -17.06 19.79 -30.35
N LEU A 891 -16.06 19.44 -29.54
CA LEU A 891 -15.52 20.31 -28.50
C LEU A 891 -14.97 21.61 -29.12
N ASN A 892 -15.28 22.74 -28.48
CA ASN A 892 -14.72 24.03 -28.87
C ASN A 892 -13.22 24.10 -28.54
N GLU A 893 -12.50 25.01 -29.21
CA GLU A 893 -11.04 25.17 -29.09
C GLU A 893 -10.56 25.42 -27.64
N GLU A 894 -11.42 25.99 -26.79
CA GLU A 894 -11.13 26.34 -25.40
C GLU A 894 -10.92 25.11 -24.50
N ASN A 895 -11.75 24.07 -24.65
CA ASN A 895 -11.62 22.83 -23.87
C ASN A 895 -10.39 22.01 -24.27
N VAL A 896 -10.00 22.09 -25.54
CA VAL A 896 -8.77 21.47 -26.06
C VAL A 896 -7.52 22.17 -25.47
N ALA A 897 -7.57 23.50 -25.32
CA ALA A 897 -6.48 24.28 -24.74
C ALA A 897 -6.27 23.99 -23.25
N ARG A 898 -7.35 23.98 -22.44
CA ARG A 898 -7.26 23.70 -20.98
C ARG A 898 -6.68 22.32 -20.68
N ARG A 899 -7.04 21.31 -21.48
CA ARG A 899 -6.52 19.94 -21.31
C ARG A 899 -5.07 19.82 -21.75
N SER A 900 -4.68 20.50 -22.83
CA SER A 900 -3.28 20.58 -23.28
C SER A 900 -2.37 21.22 -22.20
N ILE A 901 -2.88 22.22 -21.46
CA ILE A 901 -2.17 22.85 -20.34
C ILE A 901 -2.00 21.88 -19.17
N ALA A 902 -3.05 21.17 -18.76
CA ALA A 902 -2.96 20.16 -17.70
C ALA A 902 -1.96 19.04 -18.05
N GLU A 903 -1.84 18.69 -19.32
CA GLU A 903 -0.90 17.68 -19.81
C GLU A 903 0.56 18.16 -19.78
N ILE A 904 0.82 19.42 -20.13
CA ILE A 904 2.16 20.03 -19.99
C ILE A 904 2.62 19.97 -18.52
N HIS A 905 1.70 20.18 -17.57
CA HIS A 905 2.00 20.04 -16.14
C HIS A 905 2.30 18.60 -15.71
N SER A 906 1.58 17.61 -16.25
CA SER A 906 1.84 16.18 -15.97
C SER A 906 3.19 15.72 -16.52
N LEU A 907 3.54 16.09 -17.76
CA LEU A 907 4.82 15.75 -18.37
C LEU A 907 5.99 16.40 -17.63
N ARG A 908 5.80 17.60 -17.07
CA ARG A 908 6.78 18.28 -16.22
C ARG A 908 7.05 17.51 -14.92
N ALA A 909 6.04 16.89 -14.34
CA ALA A 909 6.18 16.06 -13.15
C ALA A 909 6.93 14.75 -13.44
N GLU A 910 6.61 14.07 -14.56
CA GLU A 910 7.29 12.83 -14.96
C GLU A 910 8.77 13.04 -15.36
N LEU A 911 9.09 14.16 -16.03
CA LEU A 911 10.47 14.53 -16.35
C LEU A 911 11.29 14.87 -15.11
N ALA A 912 10.69 15.53 -14.12
CA ALA A 912 11.34 15.81 -12.84
C ALA A 912 11.65 14.53 -12.04
N LEU A 913 10.80 13.50 -12.17
CA LEU A 913 10.97 12.22 -11.48
C LEU A 913 11.97 11.27 -12.15
N SER A 914 12.16 11.37 -13.47
CA SER A 914 12.98 10.40 -14.22
C SER A 914 14.45 10.79 -14.39
N ARG A 915 14.84 12.06 -14.19
CA ARG A 915 16.24 12.52 -14.26
C ARG A 915 16.53 13.67 -13.27
N PRO A 916 16.72 13.37 -11.97
CA PRO A 916 16.95 14.39 -10.94
C PRO A 916 18.26 15.18 -11.12
N ASP A 917 19.21 14.68 -11.92
CA ASP A 917 20.58 15.24 -12.00
C ASP A 917 20.77 16.36 -13.05
N LEU A 918 19.76 16.63 -13.89
CA LEU A 918 19.82 17.68 -14.92
C LEU A 918 19.07 18.93 -14.48
N GLY A 919 19.57 19.59 -13.44
CA GLY A 919 19.13 20.93 -13.06
C GLY A 919 19.50 21.96 -14.13
N GLY A 920 18.54 22.39 -14.94
CA GLY A 920 18.53 23.78 -15.45
C GLY A 920 18.65 24.05 -16.96
N PHE A 921 18.30 23.13 -17.88
CA PHE A 921 18.12 23.53 -19.29
C PHE A 921 16.74 23.15 -19.83
N GLN A 922 15.94 24.18 -20.11
CA GLN A 922 14.68 24.08 -20.87
C GLN A 922 14.99 23.63 -22.30
N THR A 923 14.38 22.53 -22.75
CA THR A 923 14.51 22.12 -24.15
C THR A 923 13.71 23.08 -25.05
N PRO A 924 14.16 23.32 -26.29
CA PRO A 924 13.44 24.18 -27.25
C PRO A 924 11.98 23.77 -27.47
N GLU A 925 11.68 22.49 -27.34
CA GLU A 925 10.33 21.92 -27.46
C GLU A 925 9.42 22.31 -26.30
N LEU A 926 9.97 22.43 -25.08
CA LEU A 926 9.22 22.90 -23.91
C LEU A 926 8.88 24.40 -24.07
N ASN A 927 9.81 25.18 -24.61
CA ASN A 927 9.59 26.61 -24.85
C ASN A 927 8.58 26.88 -25.98
N ALA A 928 8.55 26.06 -27.03
CA ALA A 928 7.54 26.16 -28.08
C ALA A 928 6.12 25.87 -27.54
N LEU A 929 5.97 24.80 -26.75
CA LEU A 929 4.69 24.46 -26.10
C LEU A 929 4.26 25.49 -25.05
N MET A 930 5.21 26.13 -24.36
CA MET A 930 4.91 27.21 -23.41
C MET A 930 4.41 28.48 -24.11
N VAL A 931 5.01 28.88 -25.24
CA VAL A 931 4.58 30.07 -25.98
C VAL A 931 3.16 29.89 -26.55
N GLU A 932 2.84 28.69 -27.02
CA GLU A 932 1.51 28.35 -27.53
C GLU A 932 0.45 28.33 -26.41
N ALA A 933 0.75 27.67 -25.28
CA ALA A 933 -0.15 27.63 -24.11
C ALA A 933 -0.39 29.00 -23.49
N GLN A 934 0.62 29.88 -23.49
CA GLN A 934 0.53 31.23 -22.94
C GLN A 934 -0.33 32.15 -23.82
N GLY A 935 -0.30 31.98 -25.14
CA GLY A 935 -1.23 32.66 -26.05
C GLY A 935 -2.71 32.31 -25.82
N HIS A 936 -3.01 31.05 -25.49
CA HIS A 936 -4.37 30.61 -25.20
C HIS A 936 -4.88 31.09 -23.82
N LEU A 937 -4.02 31.09 -22.79
CA LEU A 937 -4.35 31.59 -21.45
C LEU A 937 -4.61 33.11 -21.43
N GLU A 938 -3.89 33.88 -22.24
CA GLU A 938 -4.10 35.32 -22.34
C GLU A 938 -5.46 35.62 -23.01
N ALA A 939 -5.85 34.87 -24.05
CA ALA A 939 -7.15 35.02 -24.70
C ALA A 939 -8.33 34.68 -23.77
N GLU A 940 -8.19 33.64 -22.94
CA GLU A 940 -9.19 33.22 -21.94
C GLU A 940 -9.36 34.27 -20.82
N ARG A 941 -8.25 34.81 -20.30
CA ARG A 941 -8.27 35.89 -19.29
C ARG A 941 -8.93 37.16 -19.81
N TYR A 942 -8.68 37.52 -21.07
CA TYR A 942 -9.35 38.66 -21.71
C TYR A 942 -10.85 38.42 -21.90
N GLY A 943 -11.26 37.20 -22.28
CA GLY A 943 -12.67 36.82 -22.41
C GLY A 943 -13.44 36.89 -21.09
N GLN A 944 -12.85 36.36 -20.01
CA GLN A 944 -13.44 36.42 -18.67
C GLN A 944 -13.52 37.85 -18.13
N ALA A 945 -12.49 38.68 -18.34
CA ALA A 945 -12.52 40.09 -17.93
C ALA A 945 -13.64 40.88 -18.62
N ILE A 946 -13.88 40.65 -19.92
CA ILE A 946 -14.97 41.30 -20.67
C ILE A 946 -16.34 40.81 -20.20
N ALA A 947 -16.50 39.53 -19.88
CA ALA A 947 -17.75 38.97 -19.37
C ALA A 947 -18.09 39.52 -17.97
N THR A 948 -17.10 39.61 -17.08
CA THR A 948 -17.25 40.18 -15.75
C THR A 948 -17.57 41.68 -15.81
N ALA A 949 -16.90 42.43 -16.70
CA ALA A 949 -17.20 43.85 -16.91
C ALA A 949 -18.64 44.09 -17.38
N ARG A 950 -19.16 43.26 -18.30
CA ARG A 950 -20.56 43.33 -18.76
C ARG A 950 -21.59 42.95 -17.70
N ASN A 951 -21.24 42.05 -16.78
CA ASN A 951 -22.13 41.70 -15.66
C ASN A 951 -22.18 42.82 -14.62
N VAL A 952 -21.04 43.46 -14.33
CA VAL A 952 -20.98 44.64 -13.46
C VAL A 952 -21.75 45.82 -14.08
N GLU A 953 -21.64 46.03 -15.39
CA GLU A 953 -22.40 47.06 -16.12
C GLU A 953 -23.92 46.83 -15.99
N LYS A 954 -24.38 45.58 -16.13
CA LYS A 954 -25.80 45.23 -15.93
C LYS A 954 -26.29 45.43 -14.50
N GLU A 955 -25.46 45.12 -13.49
CA GLU A 955 -25.83 45.35 -12.09
C GLU A 955 -25.86 46.84 -11.75
N LEU A 956 -24.96 47.64 -12.31
CA LEU A 956 -24.97 49.09 -12.16
C LEU A 956 -26.18 49.73 -12.84
N ASP A 957 -26.57 49.26 -14.03
CA ASP A 957 -27.79 49.71 -14.70
C ASP A 957 -29.05 49.34 -13.88
N ALA A 958 -29.10 48.14 -13.32
CA ALA A 958 -30.21 47.72 -12.46
C ALA A 958 -30.30 48.56 -11.16
N LEU A 959 -29.16 48.92 -10.57
CA LEU A 959 -29.10 49.80 -9.39
C LEU A 959 -29.46 51.25 -9.72
N ALA A 960 -29.08 51.74 -10.91
CA ALA A 960 -29.48 53.06 -11.39
C ALA A 960 -30.99 53.14 -11.67
N ASP A 961 -31.57 52.09 -12.27
CA ASP A 961 -33.01 51.97 -12.45
C ASP A 961 -33.76 51.95 -11.12
N GLN A 962 -33.24 51.20 -10.13
CA GLN A 962 -33.80 51.15 -8.78
C GLN A 962 -33.70 52.50 -8.05
N ALA A 963 -32.57 53.20 -8.15
CA ALA A 963 -32.41 54.53 -7.60
C ALA A 963 -33.37 55.55 -8.27
N THR A 964 -33.62 55.40 -9.57
CA THR A 964 -34.58 56.24 -10.30
C THR A 964 -36.01 55.99 -9.82
N ILE A 965 -36.37 54.73 -9.56
CA ILE A 965 -37.66 54.33 -8.97
C ILE A 965 -37.83 54.92 -7.56
N ASP A 966 -36.79 54.86 -6.73
CA ASP A 966 -36.82 55.35 -5.35
C ASP A 966 -36.86 56.89 -5.28
N THR A 967 -36.23 57.56 -6.26
CA THR A 967 -36.31 59.04 -6.41
C THR A 967 -37.71 59.48 -6.81
N GLN A 968 -38.40 58.71 -7.67
CA GLN A 968 -39.81 58.96 -8.02
C GLN A 968 -40.77 58.68 -6.83
N ALA A 969 -40.37 57.84 -5.87
CA ALA A 969 -41.14 57.53 -4.67
C ALA A 969 -40.99 58.56 -3.53
N GLY A 970 -40.14 59.57 -3.68
CA GLY A 970 -40.02 60.68 -2.73
C GLY A 970 -39.35 60.33 -1.39
N ILE A 971 -38.55 59.27 -1.36
CA ILE A 971 -37.81 58.84 -0.16
C ILE A 971 -36.42 59.52 -0.18
N THR A 972 -36.26 60.53 0.67
CA THR A 972 -35.04 61.25 1.14
C THR A 972 -33.74 61.27 0.30
N ALA A 973 -33.11 62.46 0.26
CA ALA A 973 -31.85 62.78 -0.41
C ALA A 973 -30.78 61.67 -0.36
N LEU A 974 -30.40 61.17 -1.54
CA LEU A 974 -29.29 60.27 -1.79
C LEU A 974 -28.02 61.04 -2.18
N PRO A 975 -26.82 60.46 -1.97
CA PRO A 975 -25.55 61.07 -2.37
C PRO A 975 -25.46 61.23 -3.89
N ASP A 976 -24.58 62.13 -4.33
CA ASP A 976 -24.42 62.49 -5.74
C ASP A 976 -24.14 61.24 -6.60
N GLU A 977 -24.64 61.20 -7.83
CA GLU A 977 -24.53 60.02 -8.72
C GLU A 977 -23.06 59.63 -8.98
N GLU A 978 -22.15 60.61 -8.91
CA GLU A 978 -20.70 60.41 -8.94
C GLU A 978 -20.17 59.68 -7.70
N ASP A 979 -20.69 59.94 -6.50
CA ASP A 979 -20.22 59.32 -5.26
C ASP A 979 -20.55 57.82 -5.22
N VAL A 980 -21.75 57.44 -5.69
CA VAL A 980 -22.16 56.02 -5.78
C VAL A 980 -21.32 55.26 -6.81
N ARG A 981 -21.00 55.90 -7.95
CA ARG A 981 -20.11 55.31 -8.96
C ARG A 981 -18.68 55.16 -8.43
N TRP A 982 -18.17 56.15 -7.70
CA TRP A 982 -16.84 56.08 -7.09
C TRP A 982 -16.75 55.00 -6.01
N GLU A 983 -17.78 54.83 -5.19
CA GLU A 983 -17.82 53.81 -4.14
C GLU A 983 -17.93 52.39 -4.71
N ALA A 984 -18.68 52.19 -5.80
CA ALA A 984 -18.74 50.93 -6.53
C ALA A 984 -17.39 50.57 -7.20
N LEU A 985 -16.72 51.55 -7.81
CA LEU A 985 -15.35 51.38 -8.35
C LEU A 985 -14.34 51.03 -7.25
N HIS A 986 -14.49 51.62 -6.06
CA HIS A 986 -13.64 51.32 -4.91
C HIS A 986 -13.87 49.93 -4.32
N LEU A 987 -15.11 49.43 -4.37
CA LEU A 987 -15.47 48.07 -3.95
C LEU A 987 -14.96 47.03 -4.95
N TRP A 988 -15.06 47.30 -6.26
CA TRP A 988 -14.50 46.43 -7.30
C TRP A 988 -12.97 46.39 -7.24
N ALA A 989 -12.28 47.52 -7.04
CA ALA A 989 -10.83 47.57 -6.87
C ALA A 989 -10.30 46.79 -5.65
N ARG A 990 -11.19 46.37 -4.72
CA ARG A 990 -10.84 45.55 -3.55
C ARG A 990 -11.02 44.05 -3.79
N THR A 991 -11.58 43.62 -4.92
CA THR A 991 -11.59 42.20 -5.30
C THR A 991 -10.23 41.80 -5.88
N PRO A 992 -9.87 40.51 -5.86
CA PRO A 992 -8.61 40.03 -6.45
C PRO A 992 -8.47 40.44 -7.93
N GLU A 993 -9.56 40.37 -8.71
CA GLU A 993 -9.53 40.75 -10.13
C GLU A 993 -9.37 42.26 -10.35
N GLY A 994 -10.00 43.09 -9.52
CA GLY A 994 -9.84 44.54 -9.55
C GLY A 994 -8.45 45.01 -9.08
N GLY A 995 -7.87 44.29 -8.13
CA GLY A 995 -6.50 44.51 -7.66
C GLY A 995 -5.43 44.24 -8.74
N ASP A 996 -5.63 43.21 -9.56
CA ASP A 996 -4.73 42.86 -10.67
C ASP A 996 -4.87 43.83 -11.86
N ALA A 997 -6.08 44.33 -12.12
CA ALA A 997 -6.32 45.33 -13.17
C ALA A 997 -5.70 46.71 -12.86
N PHE A 998 -5.66 47.12 -11.58
CA PHE A 998 -4.99 48.35 -11.14
C PHE A 998 -3.48 48.17 -10.88
N GLY A 999 -3.02 46.94 -10.66
CA GLY A 999 -1.62 46.62 -10.36
C GLY A 999 -0.65 46.65 -11.55
N THR A 1000 -1.15 46.78 -12.78
CA THR A 1000 -0.33 46.72 -13.99
C THR A 1000 -0.17 48.07 -14.68
N THR A 1001 0.48 49.02 -14.01
CA THR A 1001 1.14 50.14 -14.71
C THR A 1001 2.65 49.94 -14.76
N SER A 1002 3.10 49.17 -15.74
CA SER A 1002 4.36 49.46 -16.42
C SER A 1002 4.29 49.07 -17.90
N GLY A 1003 4.23 50.08 -18.77
CA GLY A 1003 4.71 49.97 -20.14
C GLY A 1003 3.65 49.69 -21.23
N ALA A 1004 3.25 50.77 -21.90
CA ALA A 1004 2.89 50.81 -23.33
C ALA A 1004 1.65 50.02 -23.80
N SER A 1005 0.45 50.50 -23.46
CA SER A 1005 -0.57 50.81 -24.46
C SER A 1005 -1.61 51.75 -23.85
N GLY A 1006 -1.93 52.83 -24.56
CA GLY A 1006 -2.82 53.87 -24.05
C GLY A 1006 -4.26 53.40 -24.05
N PHE A 1007 -4.81 53.17 -22.86
CA PHE A 1007 -6.25 53.25 -22.62
C PHE A 1007 -6.47 53.97 -21.30
N THR A 1008 -7.27 55.03 -21.35
CA THR A 1008 -7.88 55.69 -20.19
C THR A 1008 -9.25 55.06 -19.97
N VAL A 1009 -9.53 54.63 -18.74
CA VAL A 1009 -10.87 54.23 -18.26
C VAL A 1009 -11.79 55.43 -18.26
#